data_AF-A0A350WP54-F1
#
_entry.id   AF-A0A350WP54-F1
#
_cell.length_a   1.000
_cell.length_b   1.000
_cell.length_c   1.000
_cell.angle_alpha   90.00
_cell.angle_beta   90.00
_cell.angle_gamma   90.00
#
_symmetry.space_group_name_H-M   'P 1'
#
loop_
_entity.id
_entity.type
_entity.pdbx_description
1 polymer ?
#
loop_
_entity_poly.entity_id
_entity_poly.type
_entity_poly.pdbx_seq_one_letter_code
_entity_poly.pdbx_strand_id
1 'polypeptide(L)'
;MLGVGTLLPYYLFVKLYALRGVPNLSETVPGDYYFIQDASVSLGHILAFDMAGIMDKEFTGDYLAKVPRYSNMVYSFLMFVPLLFKRVREEVFRTAELKAFRNVMYVVVFFTMWATLGYSGPSWLPTFHRTMAFISTTANGMQSGIGDLVVRLMGMIVQVLRFPHRFQLVTLMLATILMAISLIWLHDTFMKKGFGEIVWVVTGKRIGEKKARGQKRASAREEAGRFIPVLMVLMFMVPIFSNQSYRTVFSSGDFNHFLTPYPVGPLKEVKEALLQLPPGKVVVLPPTETAKVVLDINGVEHKFIDKFHIYYLDLPSYYYGLTGDSDNKHEFFLMLRALYYQQPWWVNIARDLNLKYVVVNKELVANTVGGQEYLREVERILIPELDARSAYLTKLLENESYVLYEFTDLPTAERVPLYLDVDWNSFIRILSSNLELTRYYDLRHTMVVGDLESFDSLTMVTDDEHESALDLYLKANKTQFFRPSSVILPFDPEQISSSYYLSPMFRLFQFFSDSKYNRLEMITPGLWGTIEGGFIGVPREAPFRVDVTLPEEGEYHLLMRGAISAVDMEMTSKLFGEPQRITLASDPSNLVMFDKRLVFSSSRVPFDTSGYTNRELGMLIPSDVVAVNYQYQFFDLGVVTASKGKYPIYFNKLNDAPLLLEGILVIPEDVYKSLTLPLNVTVVQPDELCCGSVIIQGEEP
;
A
#
# COMPACT_ATOMS: atom_id res chain seq x y z
N MET A 1 -17.82 20.58 26.62
CA MET A 1 -18.54 19.29 26.73
C MET A 1 -18.29 18.36 25.55
N LEU A 2 -18.51 18.73 24.28
CA LEU A 2 -18.18 17.87 23.11
C LEU A 2 -16.71 17.37 23.08
N GLY A 3 -15.74 18.24 23.40
CA GLY A 3 -14.33 17.83 23.48
C GLY A 3 -14.02 16.81 24.59
N VAL A 4 -14.75 16.85 25.70
CA VAL A 4 -14.52 15.95 26.86
C VAL A 4 -15.41 14.71 26.81
N GLY A 5 -16.62 14.82 26.25
CA GLY A 5 -17.60 13.74 26.19
C GLY A 5 -17.54 12.90 24.91
N THR A 6 -16.88 13.39 23.85
CA THR A 6 -16.85 12.69 22.55
C THR A 6 -15.43 12.52 22.03
N LEU A 7 -14.63 13.59 22.00
CA LEU A 7 -13.26 13.51 21.48
C LEU A 7 -12.31 12.78 22.43
N LEU A 8 -12.41 13.00 23.75
CA LEU A 8 -11.56 12.34 24.72
C LEU A 8 -11.81 10.82 24.82
N PRO A 9 -13.06 10.30 24.90
CA PRO A 9 -13.30 8.87 24.89
C PRO A 9 -12.89 8.20 23.57
N TYR A 10 -13.09 8.88 22.43
CA TYR A 10 -12.65 8.39 21.14
C TYR A 10 -11.11 8.36 21.03
N TYR A 11 -10.42 9.41 21.49
CA TYR A 11 -8.95 9.44 21.56
C TYR A 11 -8.42 8.31 22.46
N LEU A 12 -9.03 8.12 23.64
CA LEU A 12 -8.65 7.04 24.55
C LEU A 12 -8.93 5.66 23.96
N PHE A 13 -10.06 5.46 23.26
CA PHE A 13 -10.35 4.22 22.55
C PHE A 13 -9.33 3.95 21.43
N VAL A 14 -9.02 4.95 20.61
CA VAL A 14 -8.03 4.82 19.55
C VAL A 14 -6.66 4.49 20.14
N LYS A 15 -6.17 5.28 21.10
CA LYS A 15 -4.82 5.12 21.66
C LYS A 15 -4.65 3.86 22.51
N LEU A 16 -5.63 3.54 23.35
CA LEU A 16 -5.51 2.45 24.33
C LEU A 16 -6.06 1.11 23.83
N TYR A 17 -6.85 1.12 22.75
CA TYR A 17 -7.53 -0.08 22.24
C TYR A 17 -7.22 -0.34 20.77
N ALA A 18 -7.48 0.62 19.88
CA ALA A 18 -7.26 0.41 18.44
C ALA A 18 -5.78 0.38 18.04
N LEU A 19 -4.92 1.12 18.74
CA LEU A 19 -3.47 1.19 18.50
C LEU A 19 -2.65 0.34 19.49
N ARG A 20 -3.32 -0.45 20.35
CA ARG A 20 -2.64 -1.26 21.36
C ARG A 20 -1.91 -2.42 20.69
N GLY A 21 -0.58 -2.47 20.82
CA GLY A 21 0.25 -3.55 20.29
C GLY A 21 0.78 -3.33 18.87
N VAL A 22 0.51 -2.18 18.24
CA VAL A 22 1.15 -1.80 16.97
C VAL A 22 2.08 -0.61 17.23
N PRO A 23 3.35 -0.85 17.58
CA PRO A 23 4.27 0.24 17.95
C PRO A 23 4.45 1.26 16.82
N ASN A 24 4.34 0.84 15.54
CA ASN A 24 4.48 1.69 14.37
C ASN A 24 3.36 1.47 13.34
N LEU A 25 2.14 1.96 13.63
CA LEU A 25 1.01 1.92 12.68
C LEU A 25 1.29 2.72 11.38
N SER A 26 2.23 3.66 11.43
CA SER A 26 2.75 4.42 10.29
C SER A 26 3.69 3.61 9.40
N GLU A 27 4.34 2.56 9.91
CA GLU A 27 5.24 1.70 9.11
C GLU A 27 4.49 0.49 8.54
N THR A 28 3.53 -0.06 9.30
CA THR A 28 2.75 -1.24 8.89
C THR A 28 1.67 -0.93 7.85
N VAL A 29 1.01 0.23 7.93
CA VAL A 29 0.07 0.71 6.90
C VAL A 29 0.12 2.24 6.89
N PRO A 30 1.11 2.90 6.28
CA PRO A 30 1.19 4.35 6.30
C PRO A 30 -0.01 4.96 5.58
N GLY A 31 -0.54 6.03 6.16
CA GLY A 31 -1.39 6.96 5.41
C GLY A 31 -0.50 7.92 4.63
N ASP A 32 0.33 7.42 3.72
CA ASP A 32 1.14 8.29 2.86
C ASP A 32 0.27 8.99 1.80
N TYR A 33 0.84 10.01 1.16
CA TYR A 33 0.16 10.81 0.16
C TYR A 33 -0.48 9.96 -0.94
N TYR A 34 0.27 8.99 -1.49
CA TYR A 34 -0.16 8.16 -2.62
C TYR A 34 -1.27 7.19 -2.24
N PHE A 35 -1.21 6.60 -1.05
CA PHE A 35 -2.25 5.73 -0.54
C PHE A 35 -3.56 6.51 -0.30
N ILE A 36 -3.49 7.73 0.22
CA ILE A 36 -4.65 8.63 0.34
C ILE A 36 -5.17 9.02 -1.05
N GLN A 37 -4.27 9.31 -2.00
CA GLN A 37 -4.61 9.63 -3.37
C GLN A 37 -5.35 8.48 -4.06
N ASP A 38 -4.85 7.25 -3.94
CA ASP A 38 -5.46 6.04 -4.49
C ASP A 38 -6.87 5.79 -3.88
N ALA A 39 -7.06 6.15 -2.60
CA ALA A 39 -8.35 6.03 -1.90
C ALA A 39 -9.30 7.23 -2.08
N SER A 40 -8.91 8.25 -2.85
CA SER A 40 -9.68 9.47 -3.06
C SER A 40 -10.80 9.28 -4.08
N VAL A 41 -11.98 9.87 -3.82
CA VAL A 41 -13.17 9.69 -4.68
C VAL A 41 -13.48 10.99 -5.43
N SER A 42 -13.56 10.93 -6.76
CA SER A 42 -13.82 12.13 -7.57
C SER A 42 -15.23 12.69 -7.37
N LEU A 43 -15.41 13.98 -7.61
CA LEU A 43 -16.73 14.65 -7.45
C LEU A 43 -17.83 13.96 -8.26
N GLY A 44 -17.52 13.46 -9.46
CA GLY A 44 -18.45 12.72 -10.28
C GLY A 44 -18.99 11.47 -9.58
N HIS A 45 -18.11 10.68 -8.97
CA HIS A 45 -18.48 9.49 -8.19
C HIS A 45 -19.29 9.85 -6.93
N ILE A 46 -18.87 10.89 -6.20
CA ILE A 46 -19.62 11.37 -5.01
C ILE A 46 -21.06 11.74 -5.41
N LEU A 47 -21.22 12.54 -6.48
CA LEU A 47 -22.54 12.96 -6.97
C LEU A 47 -23.36 11.80 -7.55
N ALA A 48 -22.71 10.78 -8.09
CA ALA A 48 -23.34 9.55 -8.54
C ALA A 48 -23.65 8.58 -7.38
N PHE A 49 -23.38 8.96 -6.13
CA PHE A 49 -23.53 8.07 -4.96
C PHE A 49 -22.71 6.76 -5.10
N ASP A 50 -21.67 6.78 -5.93
CA ASP A 50 -20.78 5.64 -6.11
C ASP A 50 -19.86 5.55 -4.91
N MET A 51 -19.84 4.38 -4.28
CA MET A 51 -18.94 4.07 -3.18
C MET A 51 -17.93 3.04 -3.62
N ALA A 52 -16.78 3.07 -2.96
CA ALA A 52 -15.89 1.92 -2.94
C ALA A 52 -16.65 0.70 -2.38
N GLY A 53 -16.82 -0.37 -3.18
CA GLY A 53 -17.69 -1.49 -2.85
C GLY A 53 -17.20 -2.81 -3.40
N ILE A 54 -17.58 -3.91 -2.72
CA ILE A 54 -17.19 -5.26 -3.13
C ILE A 54 -17.75 -5.65 -4.51
N MET A 55 -18.95 -5.16 -4.85
CA MET A 55 -19.56 -5.40 -6.16
C MET A 55 -18.73 -4.77 -7.29
N ASP A 56 -18.17 -3.58 -7.07
CA ASP A 56 -17.30 -2.93 -8.06
C ASP A 56 -15.99 -3.68 -8.22
N LYS A 57 -15.43 -4.17 -7.11
CA LYS A 57 -14.28 -5.06 -7.14
C LYS A 57 -14.59 -6.36 -7.90
N GLU A 58 -15.81 -6.88 -7.75
CA GLU A 58 -16.29 -8.07 -8.44
C GLU A 58 -16.42 -7.86 -9.95
N PHE A 59 -16.91 -6.71 -10.41
CA PHE A 59 -17.08 -6.48 -11.85
C PHE A 59 -15.85 -5.90 -12.55
N THR A 60 -15.04 -5.11 -11.86
CA THR A 60 -14.02 -4.26 -12.50
C THR A 60 -12.60 -4.48 -12.01
N GLY A 61 -12.42 -5.23 -10.92
CA GLY A 61 -11.14 -5.41 -10.23
C GLY A 61 -10.78 -4.25 -9.29
N ASP A 62 -11.40 -3.08 -9.48
CA ASP A 62 -11.21 -1.89 -8.68
C ASP A 62 -12.34 -1.74 -7.65
N TYR A 63 -12.03 -1.26 -6.44
CA TYR A 63 -13.07 -1.01 -5.44
C TYR A 63 -14.07 0.07 -5.85
N LEU A 64 -13.68 1.00 -6.73
CA LEU A 64 -14.53 2.05 -7.25
C LEU A 64 -14.70 1.85 -8.75
N ALA A 65 -15.94 1.99 -9.25
CA ALA A 65 -16.20 1.93 -10.69
C ALA A 65 -15.29 2.92 -11.45
N LYS A 66 -14.79 2.53 -12.62
CA LYS A 66 -13.93 3.40 -13.46
C LYS A 66 -14.66 4.64 -13.97
N VAL A 67 -15.98 4.51 -14.20
CA VAL A 67 -16.84 5.58 -14.71
C VAL A 67 -17.98 5.79 -13.72
N PRO A 68 -18.28 7.04 -13.33
CA PRO A 68 -19.41 7.31 -12.45
C PRO A 68 -20.74 6.82 -13.04
N ARG A 69 -21.60 6.27 -12.20
CA ARG A 69 -22.97 5.87 -12.57
C ARG A 69 -23.86 7.10 -12.65
N TYR A 70 -23.70 7.89 -13.71
CA TYR A 70 -24.38 9.19 -13.87
C TYR A 70 -25.90 9.16 -13.68
N SER A 71 -26.56 8.03 -13.95
CA SER A 71 -27.99 7.86 -13.66
C SER A 71 -28.36 8.14 -12.20
N ASN A 72 -27.49 7.74 -11.26
CA ASN A 72 -27.68 7.91 -9.82
C ASN A 72 -27.55 9.37 -9.37
N MET A 73 -27.10 10.30 -10.22
CA MET A 73 -27.09 11.73 -9.89
C MET A 73 -28.49 12.30 -9.58
N VAL A 74 -29.56 11.59 -9.97
CA VAL A 74 -30.93 11.89 -9.54
C VAL A 74 -31.05 11.91 -8.00
N TYR A 75 -30.32 11.04 -7.30
CA TYR A 75 -30.30 11.01 -5.83
C TYR A 75 -29.63 12.24 -5.25
N SER A 76 -28.51 12.68 -5.82
CA SER A 76 -27.90 13.97 -5.47
C SER A 76 -28.85 15.13 -5.71
N PHE A 77 -29.54 15.14 -6.86
CA PHE A 77 -30.53 16.18 -7.15
C PHE A 77 -31.63 16.22 -6.08
N LEU A 78 -32.22 15.07 -5.75
CA LEU A 78 -33.23 14.96 -4.70
C LEU A 78 -32.70 15.38 -3.32
N MET A 79 -31.44 15.03 -3.00
CA MET A 79 -30.79 15.45 -1.77
C MET A 79 -30.67 16.98 -1.68
N PHE A 80 -30.44 17.68 -2.79
CA PHE A 80 -30.28 19.15 -2.84
C PHE A 80 -31.58 19.94 -3.10
N VAL A 81 -32.70 19.29 -3.45
CA VAL A 81 -34.01 19.96 -3.63
C VAL A 81 -34.37 20.89 -2.45
N PRO A 82 -34.19 20.50 -1.17
CA PRO A 82 -34.49 21.35 -0.01
C PRO A 82 -33.62 22.61 0.08
N LEU A 83 -32.48 22.65 -0.61
CA LEU A 83 -31.61 23.81 -0.71
C LEU A 83 -31.95 24.67 -1.94
N LEU A 84 -32.14 24.03 -3.09
CA LEU A 84 -32.28 24.67 -4.40
C LEU A 84 -33.64 25.36 -4.58
N PHE A 85 -34.72 24.75 -4.09
CA PHE A 85 -36.07 25.25 -4.33
C PHE A 85 -36.57 26.13 -3.18
N LYS A 86 -36.80 27.41 -3.46
CA LYS A 86 -37.34 28.40 -2.49
C LYS A 86 -38.63 27.90 -1.82
N ARG A 87 -39.54 27.28 -2.58
CA ARG A 87 -40.80 26.75 -2.04
C ARG A 87 -40.59 25.68 -0.98
N VAL A 88 -39.65 24.76 -1.18
CA VAL A 88 -39.33 23.73 -0.18
C VAL A 88 -38.79 24.40 1.10
N ARG A 89 -37.89 25.38 0.93
CA ARG A 89 -37.33 26.15 2.05
C ARG A 89 -38.40 26.88 2.87
N GLU A 90 -39.42 27.42 2.21
CA GLU A 90 -40.50 28.17 2.87
C GLU A 90 -41.65 27.29 3.35
N GLU A 91 -41.89 26.13 2.73
CA GLU A 91 -43.00 25.25 3.10
C GLU A 91 -42.61 24.22 4.17
N VAL A 92 -41.41 23.65 4.08
CA VAL A 92 -40.93 22.62 5.01
C VAL A 92 -40.16 23.25 6.17
N PHE A 93 -39.22 24.16 5.89
CA PHE A 93 -38.33 24.76 6.90
C PHE A 93 -38.81 26.15 7.34
N ARG A 94 -40.04 26.19 7.88
CA ARG A 94 -40.73 27.43 8.23
C ARG A 94 -40.15 28.15 9.46
N THR A 95 -39.89 27.38 10.51
CA THR A 95 -39.46 27.91 11.81
C THR A 95 -37.96 28.17 11.85
N ALA A 96 -37.49 28.94 12.84
CA ALA A 96 -36.07 29.25 12.99
C ALA A 96 -35.25 27.97 13.25
N GLU A 97 -35.80 27.04 14.03
CA GLU A 97 -35.18 25.77 14.41
C GLU A 97 -35.02 24.86 13.18
N LEU A 98 -36.04 24.77 12.34
CA LEU A 98 -35.98 23.97 11.10
C LEU A 98 -35.01 24.59 10.09
N LYS A 99 -34.93 25.92 10.00
CA LYS A 99 -33.93 26.60 9.16
C LYS A 99 -32.52 26.32 9.67
N ALA A 100 -32.30 26.36 10.98
CA ALA A 100 -31.02 26.01 11.59
C ALA A 100 -30.66 24.55 11.31
N PHE A 101 -31.59 23.62 11.52
CA PHE A 101 -31.41 22.19 11.19
C PHE A 101 -30.99 21.99 9.73
N ARG A 102 -31.72 22.59 8.78
CA ARG A 102 -31.37 22.55 7.35
C ARG A 102 -29.95 23.04 7.11
N ASN A 103 -29.60 24.19 7.68
CA ASN A 103 -28.28 24.78 7.48
C ASN A 103 -27.18 23.87 8.04
N VAL A 104 -27.36 23.30 9.23
CA VAL A 104 -26.42 22.33 9.82
C VAL A 104 -26.27 21.11 8.92
N MET A 105 -27.37 20.52 8.46
CA MET A 105 -27.35 19.36 7.55
C MET A 105 -26.53 19.65 6.29
N TYR A 106 -26.76 20.78 5.63
CA TYR A 106 -26.01 21.11 4.40
C TYR A 106 -24.56 21.49 4.65
N VAL A 107 -24.24 22.15 5.77
CA VAL A 107 -22.85 22.38 6.17
C VAL A 107 -22.12 21.05 6.31
N VAL A 108 -22.73 20.06 6.95
CA VAL A 108 -22.14 18.72 7.10
C VAL A 108 -22.08 17.98 5.76
N VAL A 109 -23.11 18.05 4.90
CA VAL A 109 -23.08 17.47 3.54
C VAL A 109 -21.92 18.06 2.73
N PHE A 110 -21.81 19.38 2.64
CA PHE A 110 -20.73 20.02 1.86
C PHE A 110 -19.35 19.72 2.44
N PHE A 111 -19.21 19.74 3.77
CA PHE A 111 -17.95 19.38 4.42
C PHE A 111 -17.56 17.92 4.14
N THR A 112 -18.49 16.98 4.27
CA THR A 112 -18.22 15.55 4.05
C THR A 112 -17.90 15.24 2.58
N MET A 113 -18.62 15.86 1.63
CA MET A 113 -18.27 15.78 0.21
C MET A 113 -16.88 16.37 -0.06
N TRP A 114 -16.56 17.53 0.49
CA TRP A 114 -15.25 18.17 0.36
C TRP A 114 -14.11 17.34 0.95
N ALA A 115 -14.35 16.67 2.08
CA ALA A 115 -13.41 15.76 2.71
C ALA A 115 -13.20 14.45 1.91
N THR A 116 -14.30 13.92 1.34
CA THR A 116 -14.32 12.70 0.53
C THR A 116 -13.50 12.83 -0.77
N LEU A 117 -13.38 14.06 -1.31
CA LEU A 117 -12.58 14.31 -2.50
C LEU A 117 -11.11 13.89 -2.35
N GLY A 118 -10.56 13.87 -1.13
CA GLY A 118 -9.17 13.47 -0.93
C GLY A 118 -8.20 14.33 -1.74
N TYR A 119 -7.29 13.72 -2.49
CA TYR A 119 -6.41 14.35 -3.48
C TYR A 119 -6.95 14.29 -4.92
N SER A 120 -8.19 13.85 -5.13
CA SER A 120 -8.79 13.73 -6.46
C SER A 120 -9.19 15.07 -7.10
N GLY A 121 -9.39 15.05 -8.41
CA GLY A 121 -9.84 16.21 -9.19
C GLY A 121 -8.70 17.14 -9.64
N PRO A 122 -9.02 18.27 -10.30
CA PRO A 122 -8.03 19.20 -10.84
C PRO A 122 -7.14 19.77 -9.74
N SER A 123 -5.84 19.90 -9.96
CA SER A 123 -4.85 20.33 -8.95
C SER A 123 -5.18 21.67 -8.26
N TRP A 124 -5.87 22.58 -8.96
CA TRP A 124 -6.26 23.89 -8.44
C TRP A 124 -7.40 23.86 -7.42
N LEU A 125 -8.17 22.77 -7.31
CA LEU A 125 -9.29 22.68 -6.37
C LEU A 125 -8.76 22.44 -4.94
N PRO A 126 -9.02 23.33 -3.97
CA PRO A 126 -8.54 23.16 -2.60
C PRO A 126 -9.45 22.17 -1.86
N THR A 127 -9.17 20.88 -2.01
CA THR A 127 -9.85 19.81 -1.26
C THR A 127 -9.38 19.80 0.20
N PHE A 128 -10.09 19.08 1.08
CA PHE A 128 -9.69 19.00 2.50
C PHE A 128 -8.24 18.55 2.69
N HIS A 129 -7.84 17.48 1.98
CA HIS A 129 -6.49 16.93 2.08
C HIS A 129 -5.45 17.85 1.45
N ARG A 130 -5.74 18.52 0.32
CA ARG A 130 -4.83 19.52 -0.25
C ARG A 130 -4.67 20.75 0.63
N THR A 131 -5.73 21.20 1.30
CA THR A 131 -5.65 22.29 2.26
C THR A 131 -4.82 21.90 3.48
N MET A 132 -5.02 20.69 4.03
CA MET A 132 -4.16 20.18 5.11
C MET A 132 -2.71 20.00 4.65
N ALA A 133 -2.49 19.51 3.43
CA ALA A 133 -1.18 19.35 2.85
C ALA A 133 -0.48 20.70 2.72
N PHE A 134 -1.13 21.70 2.12
CA PHE A 134 -0.60 23.06 2.00
C PHE A 134 -0.23 23.67 3.36
N ILE A 135 -1.10 23.53 4.37
CA ILE A 135 -0.82 24.02 5.72
C ILE A 135 0.39 23.27 6.32
N SER A 136 0.44 21.95 6.15
CA SER A 136 1.50 21.11 6.72
C SER A 136 2.84 21.32 6.04
N THR A 137 2.90 21.40 4.71
CA THR A 137 4.14 21.66 3.97
C THR A 137 4.67 23.07 4.25
N THR A 138 3.78 24.07 4.32
CA THR A 138 4.16 25.43 4.73
C THR A 138 4.71 25.44 6.16
N ALA A 139 4.02 24.78 7.10
CA ALA A 139 4.45 24.68 8.49
C ALA A 139 5.78 23.93 8.63
N ASN A 140 5.98 22.85 7.87
CA ASN A 140 7.22 22.08 7.83
C ASN A 140 8.38 22.93 7.32
N GLY A 141 8.14 23.74 6.27
CA GLY A 141 9.13 24.67 5.71
C GLY A 141 9.54 25.80 6.66
N MET A 142 8.76 26.09 7.72
CA MET A 142 9.17 27.07 8.74
C MET A 142 10.31 26.57 9.64
N GLN A 143 10.58 25.26 9.65
CA GLN A 143 11.66 24.64 10.44
C GLN A 143 11.65 25.07 11.92
N SER A 144 10.45 25.17 12.52
CA SER A 144 10.23 25.70 13.86
C SER A 144 9.37 24.78 14.73
N GLY A 145 9.48 24.90 16.06
CA GLY A 145 8.67 24.09 16.99
C GLY A 145 7.16 24.31 16.85
N ILE A 146 6.71 25.48 16.39
CA ILE A 146 5.30 25.75 16.08
C ILE A 146 4.91 25.00 14.81
N GLY A 147 5.76 25.05 13.78
CA GLY A 147 5.57 24.27 12.55
C GLY A 147 5.39 22.78 12.84
N ASP A 148 6.27 22.22 13.66
CA ASP A 148 6.21 20.82 14.10
C ASP A 148 4.90 20.47 14.80
N LEU A 149 4.40 21.34 15.67
CA LEU A 149 3.12 21.14 16.35
C LEU A 149 1.96 21.10 15.35
N VAL A 150 1.97 21.98 14.35
CA VAL A 150 0.96 22.02 13.29
C VAL A 150 0.99 20.74 12.46
N VAL A 151 2.17 20.33 11.98
CA VAL A 151 2.34 19.11 11.17
C VAL A 151 1.91 17.87 11.96
N ARG A 152 2.27 17.76 13.24
CA ARG A 152 1.82 16.67 14.12
C ARG A 152 0.30 16.67 14.32
N LEU A 153 -0.30 17.85 14.51
CA LEU A 153 -1.75 17.97 14.67
C LEU A 153 -2.49 17.54 13.40
N MET A 154 -2.03 17.98 12.23
CA MET A 154 -2.58 17.55 10.94
C MET A 154 -2.36 16.05 10.73
N GLY A 155 -1.17 15.54 11.04
CA GLY A 155 -0.85 14.12 10.98
C GLY A 155 -1.79 13.26 11.83
N MET A 156 -2.13 13.69 13.05
CA MET A 156 -3.12 13.00 13.88
C MET A 156 -4.52 12.98 13.26
N ILE A 157 -4.95 14.09 12.66
CA ILE A 157 -6.25 14.19 11.95
C ILE A 157 -6.28 13.17 10.79
N VAL A 158 -5.22 13.14 9.97
CA VAL A 158 -5.12 12.22 8.83
C VAL A 158 -4.97 10.77 9.28
N GLN A 159 -4.24 10.46 10.34
CA GLN A 159 -4.13 9.08 10.83
C GLN A 159 -5.48 8.51 11.28
N VAL A 160 -6.34 9.33 11.91
CA VAL A 160 -7.69 8.93 12.31
C VAL A 160 -8.60 8.76 11.10
N LEU A 161 -8.56 9.73 10.19
CA LEU A 161 -9.52 9.82 9.09
C LEU A 161 -9.11 9.03 7.85
N ARG A 162 -7.80 8.72 7.73
CA ARG A 162 -6.99 7.94 6.76
C ARG A 162 -7.53 7.81 5.34
N PHE A 163 -8.75 7.36 5.20
CA PHE A 163 -9.40 7.08 3.94
C PHE A 163 -10.50 8.13 3.65
N PRO A 164 -10.35 8.94 2.59
CA PRO A 164 -11.33 9.96 2.22
C PRO A 164 -12.75 9.42 2.08
N HIS A 165 -12.92 8.22 1.52
CA HIS A 165 -14.23 7.59 1.32
C HIS A 165 -15.01 7.34 2.63
N ARG A 166 -14.38 7.32 3.82
CA ARG A 166 -15.09 7.18 5.11
C ARG A 166 -16.05 8.33 5.37
N PHE A 167 -15.76 9.53 4.86
CA PHE A 167 -16.65 10.68 4.98
C PHE A 167 -17.94 10.53 4.16
N GLN A 168 -17.90 9.73 3.09
CA GLN A 168 -19.05 9.50 2.22
C GLN A 168 -20.20 8.81 2.96
N LEU A 169 -19.90 7.96 3.95
CA LEU A 169 -20.92 7.35 4.80
C LEU A 169 -21.81 8.40 5.47
N VAL A 170 -21.21 9.50 5.96
CA VAL A 170 -21.96 10.60 6.56
C VAL A 170 -22.84 11.27 5.51
N THR A 171 -22.32 11.53 4.31
CA THR A 171 -23.13 12.07 3.21
C THR A 171 -24.34 11.19 2.92
N LEU A 172 -24.15 9.86 2.86
CA LEU A 172 -25.24 8.90 2.62
C LEU A 172 -26.27 8.89 3.75
N MET A 173 -25.83 8.90 5.01
CA MET A 173 -26.74 8.99 6.15
C MET A 173 -27.60 10.24 6.08
N LEU A 174 -27.00 11.40 5.78
CA LEU A 174 -27.75 12.66 5.64
C LEU A 174 -28.65 12.67 4.41
N ALA A 175 -28.24 12.00 3.33
CA ALA A 175 -29.05 11.85 2.13
C ALA A 175 -30.36 11.10 2.41
N THR A 176 -30.37 10.10 3.29
CA THR A 176 -31.62 9.39 3.65
C THR A 176 -32.67 10.34 4.23
N ILE A 177 -32.25 11.33 5.01
CA ILE A 177 -33.14 12.34 5.61
C ILE A 177 -33.56 13.37 4.55
N LEU A 178 -32.59 13.94 3.84
CA LEU A 178 -32.84 15.02 2.88
C LEU A 178 -33.67 14.56 1.67
N MET A 179 -33.39 13.38 1.13
CA MET A 179 -34.18 12.81 0.03
C MET A 179 -35.60 12.48 0.47
N ALA A 180 -35.80 11.93 1.67
CA ALA A 180 -37.13 11.67 2.20
C ALA A 180 -37.96 12.96 2.32
N ILE A 181 -37.37 14.05 2.81
CA ILE A 181 -38.01 15.37 2.87
C ILE A 181 -38.43 15.82 1.47
N SER A 182 -37.56 15.69 0.48
CA SER A 182 -37.85 16.05 -0.92
C SER A 182 -38.99 15.23 -1.50
N LEU A 183 -38.99 13.91 -1.28
CA LEU A 183 -40.03 13.01 -1.76
C LEU A 183 -41.39 13.31 -1.11
N ILE A 184 -41.41 13.55 0.21
CA ILE A 184 -42.64 13.94 0.93
C ILE A 184 -43.18 15.26 0.38
N TRP A 185 -42.31 16.26 0.18
CA TRP A 185 -42.71 17.54 -0.38
C TRP A 185 -43.22 17.43 -1.83
N LEU A 186 -42.56 16.62 -2.66
CA LEU A 186 -42.99 16.35 -4.03
C LEU A 186 -44.37 15.68 -4.06
N HIS A 187 -44.57 14.66 -3.22
CA HIS A 187 -45.86 13.99 -3.06
C HIS A 187 -46.96 14.98 -2.66
N ASP A 188 -46.72 15.77 -1.62
CA ASP A 188 -47.68 16.77 -1.13
C ASP A 188 -48.02 17.81 -2.19
N THR A 189 -47.01 18.31 -2.89
CA THR A 189 -47.18 19.31 -3.95
C THR A 189 -47.95 18.73 -5.13
N PHE A 190 -47.62 17.49 -5.53
CA PHE A 190 -48.34 16.76 -6.56
C PHE A 190 -49.80 16.55 -6.18
N MET A 191 -50.09 16.08 -4.96
CA MET A 191 -51.44 15.83 -4.48
C MET A 191 -52.27 17.11 -4.30
N LYS A 192 -51.63 18.24 -4.00
CA LYS A 192 -52.31 19.53 -3.83
C LYS A 192 -52.56 20.25 -5.16
N LYS A 193 -51.61 20.20 -6.10
CA LYS A 193 -51.62 21.04 -7.32
C LYS A 193 -51.63 20.27 -8.64
N GLY A 194 -50.98 19.10 -8.72
CA GLY A 194 -50.80 18.35 -9.97
C GLY A 194 -51.86 17.29 -10.25
N PHE A 195 -52.36 16.61 -9.21
CA PHE A 195 -53.28 15.47 -9.37
C PHE A 195 -54.59 15.86 -10.08
N GLY A 196 -55.15 17.03 -9.77
CA GLY A 196 -56.38 17.51 -10.41
C GLY A 196 -56.24 17.78 -11.91
N GLU A 197 -55.08 18.30 -12.33
CA GLU A 197 -54.77 18.56 -13.74
C GLU A 197 -54.53 17.26 -14.52
N ILE A 198 -53.79 16.30 -13.95
CA ILE A 198 -53.54 15.02 -14.60
C ILE A 198 -54.82 14.20 -14.76
N VAL A 199 -55.68 14.17 -13.73
CA VAL A 199 -56.98 13.49 -13.84
C VAL A 199 -57.82 14.15 -14.94
N TRP A 200 -57.79 15.48 -15.07
CA TRP A 200 -58.47 16.17 -16.16
C TRP A 200 -57.91 15.78 -17.54
N VAL A 201 -56.58 15.77 -17.71
CA VAL A 201 -55.95 15.38 -18.98
C VAL A 201 -56.26 13.92 -19.36
N VAL A 202 -56.17 12.99 -18.40
CA VAL A 202 -56.30 11.55 -18.66
C VAL A 202 -57.75 11.10 -18.77
N THR A 203 -58.66 11.68 -17.99
CA THR A 203 -60.06 11.24 -17.93
C THR A 203 -61.05 12.20 -18.58
N GLY A 204 -60.59 13.38 -19.01
CA GLY A 204 -61.44 14.47 -19.50
C GLY A 204 -62.32 15.12 -18.42
N LYS A 205 -62.25 14.66 -17.16
CA LYS A 205 -63.11 15.10 -16.07
C LYS A 205 -62.33 15.96 -15.08
N ARG A 206 -62.72 17.23 -14.92
CA ARG A 206 -62.18 18.10 -13.87
C ARG A 206 -62.72 17.65 -12.51
N ILE A 207 -61.80 17.36 -11.58
CA ILE A 207 -62.15 17.18 -10.17
C ILE A 207 -62.60 18.54 -9.63
N GLY A 208 -63.90 18.81 -9.72
CA GLY A 208 -64.46 20.11 -9.34
C GLY A 208 -65.86 20.41 -9.91
N GLU A 209 -66.30 19.73 -10.96
CA GLU A 209 -67.66 19.94 -11.45
C GLU A 209 -68.69 19.26 -10.53
N LYS A 210 -69.56 20.11 -9.99
CA LYS A 210 -70.67 19.76 -9.09
C LYS A 210 -71.67 18.89 -9.83
N LYS A 211 -71.87 17.66 -9.35
CA LYS A 211 -73.20 17.04 -9.29
C LYS A 211 -73.30 16.10 -8.09
N ALA A 212 -74.51 16.04 -7.59
CA ALA A 212 -74.93 15.75 -6.23
C ALA A 212 -74.82 14.29 -5.77
N ARG A 213 -75.05 14.15 -4.45
CA ARG A 213 -75.37 12.96 -3.64
C ARG A 213 -74.19 12.10 -3.17
N GLY A 214 -74.09 12.03 -1.85
CA GLY A 214 -73.02 11.38 -1.10
C GLY A 214 -72.86 9.92 -1.45
N GLN A 215 -71.70 9.58 -2.01
CA GLN A 215 -70.94 8.37 -1.71
C GLN A 215 -69.55 8.51 -2.36
N LYS A 216 -68.50 8.26 -1.57
CA LYS A 216 -67.15 7.87 -2.00
C LYS A 216 -66.28 8.84 -2.84
N ARG A 217 -66.49 10.16 -2.85
CA ARG A 217 -65.50 11.10 -3.48
C ARG A 217 -64.17 11.21 -2.72
N ALA A 218 -64.12 10.89 -1.43
CA ALA A 218 -62.88 10.74 -0.69
C ALA A 218 -62.04 9.56 -1.21
N SER A 219 -62.68 8.47 -1.68
CA SER A 219 -61.99 7.22 -2.01
C SER A 219 -60.95 7.35 -3.10
N ALA A 220 -61.20 8.01 -4.24
CA ALA A 220 -60.22 8.04 -5.34
C ALA A 220 -58.96 8.86 -5.03
N ARG A 221 -59.08 9.99 -4.33
CA ARG A 221 -57.92 10.80 -3.90
C ARG A 221 -57.19 10.14 -2.73
N GLU A 222 -57.93 9.48 -1.85
CA GLU A 222 -57.38 8.72 -0.72
C GLU A 222 -56.68 7.43 -1.18
N GLU A 223 -57.26 6.71 -2.15
CA GLU A 223 -56.67 5.54 -2.82
C GLU A 223 -55.43 5.97 -3.61
N ALA A 224 -55.52 7.01 -4.46
CA ALA A 224 -54.35 7.54 -5.17
C ALA A 224 -53.25 8.00 -4.20
N GLY A 225 -53.60 8.65 -3.09
CA GLY A 225 -52.65 9.03 -2.04
C GLY A 225 -51.97 7.84 -1.36
N ARG A 226 -52.56 6.64 -1.38
CA ARG A 226 -51.94 5.39 -0.92
C ARG A 226 -51.05 4.75 -1.99
N PHE A 227 -51.41 4.86 -3.27
CA PHE A 227 -50.65 4.25 -4.38
C PHE A 227 -49.48 5.10 -4.90
N ILE A 228 -49.59 6.44 -4.87
CA ILE A 228 -48.54 7.34 -5.39
C ILE A 228 -47.21 7.18 -4.65
N PRO A 229 -47.15 7.05 -3.31
CA PRO A 229 -45.89 6.75 -2.62
C PRO A 229 -45.21 5.47 -3.15
N VAL A 230 -45.99 4.42 -3.44
CA VAL A 230 -45.46 3.16 -4.01
C VAL A 230 -44.87 3.42 -5.40
N LEU A 231 -45.59 4.14 -6.27
CA LEU A 231 -45.08 4.51 -7.60
C LEU A 231 -43.84 5.40 -7.52
N MET A 232 -43.78 6.34 -6.56
CA MET A 232 -42.62 7.18 -6.33
C MET A 232 -41.42 6.36 -5.89
N VAL A 233 -41.61 5.37 -5.01
CA VAL A 233 -40.54 4.42 -4.64
C VAL A 233 -40.08 3.60 -5.83
N LEU A 234 -41.00 3.10 -6.67
CA LEU A 234 -40.63 2.38 -7.89
C LEU A 234 -39.84 3.25 -8.87
N MET A 235 -40.29 4.49 -9.11
CA MET A 235 -39.54 5.46 -9.93
C MET A 235 -38.18 5.82 -9.32
N PHE A 236 -38.11 5.91 -7.99
CA PHE A 236 -36.86 6.15 -7.27
C PHE A 236 -35.85 5.01 -7.45
N MET A 237 -36.30 3.79 -7.74
CA MET A 237 -35.41 2.66 -8.03
C MET A 237 -34.94 2.59 -9.50
N VAL A 238 -35.59 3.30 -10.43
CA VAL A 238 -35.24 3.28 -11.87
C VAL A 238 -33.78 3.64 -12.15
N PRO A 239 -33.17 4.67 -11.51
CA PRO A 239 -31.76 4.99 -11.73
C PRO A 239 -30.81 3.85 -11.41
N ILE A 240 -31.03 3.10 -10.32
CA ILE A 240 -30.23 1.91 -9.97
C ILE A 240 -30.32 0.86 -11.08
N PHE A 241 -31.53 0.54 -11.54
CA PHE A 241 -31.75 -0.48 -12.58
C PHE A 241 -31.39 -0.02 -14.00
N SER A 242 -31.04 1.25 -14.22
CA SER A 242 -30.49 1.68 -15.52
C SER A 242 -29.07 1.15 -15.75
N ASN A 243 -28.33 0.82 -14.68
CA ASN A 243 -26.99 0.27 -14.77
C ASN A 243 -27.03 -1.22 -15.15
N GLN A 244 -26.13 -1.65 -16.04
CA GLN A 244 -26.07 -3.04 -16.49
C GLN A 244 -25.63 -3.99 -15.37
N SER A 245 -24.58 -3.66 -14.61
CA SER A 245 -24.07 -4.51 -13.53
C SER A 245 -25.14 -4.77 -12.47
N TYR A 246 -25.88 -3.73 -12.04
CA TYR A 246 -26.97 -3.92 -11.09
C TYR A 246 -28.09 -4.79 -11.66
N ARG A 247 -28.46 -4.62 -12.93
CA ARG A 247 -29.46 -5.50 -13.56
C ARG A 247 -28.99 -6.94 -13.57
N THR A 248 -27.78 -7.21 -14.04
CA THR A 248 -27.20 -8.56 -14.08
C THR A 248 -27.25 -9.22 -12.71
N VAL A 249 -26.79 -8.52 -11.67
CA VAL A 249 -26.78 -9.02 -10.29
C VAL A 249 -28.20 -9.30 -9.82
N PHE A 250 -29.11 -8.33 -9.88
CA PHE A 250 -30.46 -8.51 -9.34
C PHE A 250 -31.33 -9.46 -10.17
N SER A 251 -31.07 -9.64 -11.47
CA SER A 251 -31.84 -10.55 -12.34
C SER A 251 -31.34 -11.99 -12.35
N SER A 252 -30.07 -12.22 -11.99
CA SER A 252 -29.44 -13.55 -12.02
C SER A 252 -30.04 -14.55 -11.03
N GLY A 253 -30.65 -14.09 -9.94
CA GLY A 253 -31.19 -14.94 -8.87
C GLY A 253 -30.13 -15.42 -7.86
N ASP A 254 -28.85 -15.46 -8.24
CA ASP A 254 -27.70 -15.81 -7.40
C ASP A 254 -26.70 -14.65 -7.19
N PHE A 255 -27.11 -13.43 -7.56
CA PHE A 255 -26.31 -12.20 -7.46
C PHE A 255 -25.05 -12.23 -8.34
N ASN A 256 -25.17 -12.78 -9.55
CA ASN A 256 -24.08 -12.99 -10.51
C ASN A 256 -23.00 -13.88 -9.89
N HIS A 257 -23.44 -15.07 -9.47
CA HIS A 257 -22.63 -16.09 -8.80
C HIS A 257 -22.10 -15.74 -7.40
N PHE A 258 -22.36 -14.55 -6.88
CA PHE A 258 -21.96 -14.18 -5.51
C PHE A 258 -22.51 -15.12 -4.43
N LEU A 259 -23.72 -15.66 -4.63
CA LEU A 259 -24.34 -16.64 -3.72
C LEU A 259 -23.98 -18.10 -4.05
N THR A 260 -23.23 -18.34 -5.13
CA THR A 260 -22.81 -19.68 -5.51
C THR A 260 -21.70 -20.13 -4.57
N PRO A 261 -21.86 -21.25 -3.85
CA PRO A 261 -20.82 -21.73 -2.94
C PRO A 261 -19.61 -22.21 -3.74
N TYR A 262 -18.41 -21.85 -3.29
CA TYR A 262 -17.18 -22.40 -3.83
C TYR A 262 -17.08 -23.90 -3.53
N PRO A 263 -16.81 -24.77 -4.53
CA PRO A 263 -16.76 -26.22 -4.35
C PRO A 263 -15.47 -26.61 -3.64
N VAL A 264 -15.48 -26.61 -2.30
CA VAL A 264 -14.31 -26.92 -1.47
C VAL A 264 -13.82 -28.37 -1.54
N GLY A 265 -14.47 -29.26 -2.32
CA GLY A 265 -14.13 -30.69 -2.40
C GLY A 265 -12.64 -30.93 -2.71
N PRO A 266 -12.10 -30.41 -3.82
CA PRO A 266 -10.68 -30.52 -4.14
C PRO A 266 -9.75 -29.95 -3.06
N LEU A 267 -10.11 -28.84 -2.42
CA LEU A 267 -9.31 -28.27 -1.33
C LEU A 267 -9.39 -29.12 -0.04
N LYS A 268 -10.53 -29.77 0.19
CA LYS A 268 -10.74 -30.71 1.31
C LYS A 268 -9.84 -31.94 1.16
N GLU A 269 -9.68 -32.46 -0.06
CA GLU A 269 -8.74 -33.56 -0.34
C GLU A 269 -7.29 -33.16 -0.01
N VAL A 270 -6.87 -31.94 -0.41
CA VAL A 270 -5.55 -31.40 -0.05
C VAL A 270 -5.40 -31.29 1.46
N LYS A 271 -6.43 -30.78 2.17
CA LYS A 271 -6.42 -30.70 3.64
C LYS A 271 -6.32 -32.08 4.28
N GLU A 272 -7.10 -33.05 3.81
CA GLU A 272 -7.09 -34.42 4.31
C GLU A 272 -5.73 -35.10 4.08
N ALA A 273 -5.10 -34.87 2.92
CA ALA A 273 -3.74 -35.33 2.65
C ALA A 273 -2.73 -34.67 3.60
N LEU A 274 -2.76 -33.34 3.75
CA LEU A 274 -1.87 -32.61 4.65
C LEU A 274 -1.99 -33.06 6.11
N LEU A 275 -3.20 -33.39 6.57
CA LEU A 275 -3.45 -33.87 7.95
C LEU A 275 -2.90 -35.28 8.21
N GLN A 276 -2.61 -36.06 7.17
CA GLN A 276 -1.97 -37.39 7.28
C GLN A 276 -0.43 -37.30 7.26
N LEU A 277 0.12 -36.16 6.87
CA LEU A 277 1.56 -35.93 6.75
C LEU A 277 2.11 -35.27 8.03
N PRO A 278 3.43 -35.29 8.24
CA PRO A 278 4.05 -34.57 9.35
C PRO A 278 3.69 -33.08 9.33
N PRO A 279 3.52 -32.44 10.50
CA PRO A 279 3.22 -31.01 10.54
C PRO A 279 4.36 -30.20 9.91
N GLY A 280 3.99 -29.12 9.23
CA GLY A 280 4.97 -28.25 8.60
C GLY A 280 4.33 -27.00 8.04
N LYS A 281 5.18 -26.02 7.70
CA LYS A 281 4.73 -24.75 7.13
C LYS A 281 4.25 -24.97 5.68
N VAL A 282 3.06 -24.47 5.36
CA VAL A 282 2.38 -24.61 4.07
C VAL A 282 2.27 -23.25 3.39
N VAL A 283 2.56 -23.19 2.10
CA VAL A 283 2.25 -22.01 1.28
C VAL A 283 1.30 -22.37 0.15
N VAL A 284 0.45 -21.42 -0.21
CA VAL A 284 -0.42 -21.53 -1.39
C VAL A 284 0.07 -20.57 -2.46
N LEU A 285 0.37 -21.11 -3.65
CA LEU A 285 0.88 -20.39 -4.79
C LEU A 285 -0.10 -20.41 -5.98
N PRO A 286 -0.14 -19.34 -6.79
CA PRO A 286 0.46 -18.05 -6.48
C PRO A 286 -0.33 -17.34 -5.35
N PRO A 287 0.31 -16.40 -4.62
CA PRO A 287 -0.38 -15.68 -3.55
C PRO A 287 -1.47 -14.76 -4.14
N THR A 288 -2.62 -14.71 -3.47
CA THR A 288 -3.78 -13.90 -3.89
C THR A 288 -4.09 -12.80 -2.86
N GLU A 289 -3.20 -11.82 -2.74
CA GLU A 289 -3.39 -10.73 -1.76
C GLU A 289 -4.57 -9.81 -2.10
N THR A 290 -4.75 -9.49 -3.38
CA THR A 290 -5.97 -8.79 -3.86
C THR A 290 -6.94 -9.80 -4.46
N ALA A 291 -8.23 -9.46 -4.53
CA ALA A 291 -9.24 -10.45 -4.91
C ALA A 291 -9.03 -10.80 -6.39
N LYS A 292 -8.48 -12.00 -6.63
CA LYS A 292 -8.24 -12.52 -7.96
C LYS A 292 -9.36 -13.44 -8.37
N VAL A 293 -9.56 -13.55 -9.67
CA VAL A 293 -10.59 -14.42 -10.24
C VAL A 293 -10.07 -15.85 -10.26
N VAL A 294 -10.85 -16.73 -9.66
CA VAL A 294 -10.64 -18.16 -9.62
C VAL A 294 -11.80 -18.80 -10.36
N LEU A 295 -11.52 -19.67 -11.33
CA LEU A 295 -12.52 -20.40 -12.07
C LEU A 295 -12.63 -21.81 -11.47
N ASP A 296 -13.73 -22.09 -10.78
CA ASP A 296 -13.91 -23.40 -10.17
C ASP A 296 -14.09 -24.52 -11.21
N ILE A 297 -14.11 -25.77 -10.74
CA ILE A 297 -14.34 -26.97 -11.56
C ILE A 297 -15.65 -26.97 -12.36
N ASN A 298 -16.64 -26.16 -11.96
CA ASN A 298 -17.91 -26.01 -12.65
C ASN A 298 -17.91 -24.85 -13.65
N GLY A 299 -16.79 -24.14 -13.79
CA GLY A 299 -16.67 -22.96 -14.64
C GLY A 299 -17.30 -21.70 -14.04
N VAL A 300 -17.53 -21.67 -12.72
CA VAL A 300 -18.05 -20.49 -12.02
C VAL A 300 -16.88 -19.65 -11.53
N GLU A 301 -16.93 -18.35 -11.81
CA GLU A 301 -15.96 -17.38 -11.31
C GLU A 301 -16.21 -17.06 -9.83
N HIS A 302 -15.15 -17.15 -9.04
CA HIS A 302 -15.11 -16.76 -7.64
C HIS A 302 -13.99 -15.76 -7.41
N LYS A 303 -14.13 -14.94 -6.37
CA LYS A 303 -13.05 -14.05 -5.92
C LYS A 303 -12.79 -14.20 -4.45
N PHE A 304 -11.59 -14.65 -4.11
CA PHE A 304 -11.12 -14.69 -2.74
C PHE A 304 -9.67 -14.25 -2.66
N ILE A 305 -9.26 -13.94 -1.43
CA ILE A 305 -7.89 -13.60 -1.08
C ILE A 305 -7.21 -14.80 -0.39
N ASP A 306 -5.89 -14.76 -0.28
CA ASP A 306 -5.03 -15.73 0.37
C ASP A 306 -5.55 -16.24 1.72
N LYS A 307 -6.13 -15.35 2.55
CA LYS A 307 -6.75 -15.68 3.85
C LYS A 307 -7.75 -16.82 3.77
N PHE A 308 -8.47 -16.97 2.66
CA PHE A 308 -9.40 -18.08 2.48
C PHE A 308 -8.67 -19.42 2.64
N HIS A 309 -7.56 -19.63 1.93
CA HIS A 309 -6.81 -20.88 2.03
C HIS A 309 -6.13 -21.04 3.38
N ILE A 310 -5.56 -19.95 3.93
CA ILE A 310 -4.90 -19.98 5.24
C ILE A 310 -5.88 -20.47 6.31
N TYR A 311 -7.09 -19.88 6.37
CA TYR A 311 -8.10 -20.28 7.35
C TYR A 311 -8.72 -21.64 7.06
N TYR A 312 -8.86 -22.02 5.78
CA TYR A 312 -9.44 -23.32 5.44
C TYR A 312 -8.49 -24.46 5.78
N LEU A 313 -7.22 -24.35 5.39
CA LEU A 313 -6.20 -25.37 5.66
C LEU A 313 -5.89 -25.46 7.16
N ASP A 314 -5.91 -24.33 7.86
CA ASP A 314 -5.68 -24.25 9.31
C ASP A 314 -4.30 -24.83 9.71
N LEU A 315 -3.28 -24.44 8.95
CA LEU A 315 -1.89 -24.86 9.12
C LEU A 315 -0.98 -23.62 9.11
N PRO A 316 0.24 -23.69 9.70
CA PRO A 316 1.18 -22.58 9.68
C PRO A 316 1.46 -22.12 8.25
N SER A 317 1.26 -20.83 7.96
CA SER A 317 1.40 -20.26 6.61
C SER A 317 1.87 -18.80 6.67
N TYR A 318 2.17 -18.23 5.51
CA TYR A 318 2.50 -16.81 5.34
C TYR A 318 1.27 -16.02 4.95
N TYR A 319 1.08 -14.87 5.57
CA TYR A 319 0.05 -13.91 5.17
C TYR A 319 0.67 -12.78 4.36
N TYR A 320 0.28 -12.68 3.10
CA TYR A 320 0.90 -11.76 2.13
C TYR A 320 0.21 -10.40 2.09
N GLY A 321 -0.96 -10.27 2.73
CA GLY A 321 -1.82 -9.12 2.58
C GLY A 321 -1.33 -7.81 3.22
N LEU A 322 -2.12 -6.74 3.07
CA LEU A 322 -1.85 -5.40 3.60
C LEU A 322 -1.31 -5.36 5.04
N THR A 323 -1.85 -6.20 5.94
CA THR A 323 -1.42 -6.24 7.36
C THR A 323 -0.45 -7.37 7.67
N GLY A 324 0.13 -8.00 6.65
CA GLY A 324 1.20 -8.97 6.77
C GLY A 324 2.48 -8.28 7.22
N ASP A 325 3.25 -9.02 8.01
CA ASP A 325 4.53 -8.63 8.56
C ASP A 325 5.57 -8.36 7.45
N SER A 326 6.39 -7.32 7.61
CA SER A 326 7.34 -6.87 6.58
C SER A 326 8.41 -7.90 6.27
N ASP A 327 8.91 -8.57 7.31
CA ASP A 327 10.03 -9.49 7.24
C ASP A 327 9.59 -10.72 6.46
N ASN A 328 8.44 -11.27 6.83
CA ASN A 328 7.76 -12.35 6.12
C ASN A 328 7.50 -12.01 4.64
N LYS A 329 7.11 -10.77 4.33
CA LYS A 329 6.89 -10.32 2.94
C LYS A 329 8.19 -10.27 2.15
N HIS A 330 9.29 -9.85 2.75
CA HIS A 330 10.58 -9.77 2.07
C HIS A 330 11.16 -11.14 1.76
N GLU A 331 11.24 -12.03 2.75
CA GLU A 331 11.78 -13.37 2.54
C GLU A 331 10.96 -14.14 1.50
N PHE A 332 9.63 -14.04 1.58
CA PHE A 332 8.76 -14.65 0.58
C PHE A 332 8.90 -13.97 -0.79
N PHE A 333 9.09 -12.66 -0.84
CA PHE A 333 9.39 -11.95 -2.08
C PHE A 333 10.65 -12.51 -2.76
N LEU A 334 11.71 -12.83 -2.01
CA LEU A 334 12.92 -13.46 -2.55
C LEU A 334 12.58 -14.80 -3.23
N MET A 335 11.83 -15.66 -2.54
CA MET A 335 11.38 -16.95 -3.07
C MET A 335 10.52 -16.78 -4.33
N LEU A 336 9.51 -15.91 -4.29
CA LEU A 336 8.59 -15.68 -5.40
C LEU A 336 9.30 -15.06 -6.61
N ARG A 337 10.26 -14.16 -6.39
CA ARG A 337 11.09 -13.57 -7.46
C ARG A 337 11.88 -14.66 -8.16
N ALA A 338 12.58 -15.50 -7.40
CA ALA A 338 13.35 -16.61 -7.94
C ALA A 338 12.47 -17.57 -8.77
N LEU A 339 11.30 -17.96 -8.25
CA LEU A 339 10.32 -18.78 -8.98
C LEU A 339 9.84 -18.12 -10.27
N TYR A 340 9.48 -16.84 -10.21
CA TYR A 340 8.95 -16.09 -11.37
C TYR A 340 9.97 -15.98 -12.51
N TYR A 341 11.25 -15.79 -12.18
CA TYR A 341 12.34 -15.77 -13.15
C TYR A 341 12.93 -17.16 -13.45
N GLN A 342 12.33 -18.25 -12.95
CA GLN A 342 12.77 -19.64 -13.15
C GLN A 342 14.23 -19.89 -12.70
N GLN A 343 14.63 -19.23 -11.63
CA GLN A 343 15.98 -19.34 -11.08
C GLN A 343 15.99 -20.33 -9.91
N PRO A 344 16.86 -21.35 -9.91
CA PRO A 344 16.78 -22.48 -8.96
C PRO A 344 17.05 -22.11 -7.50
N TRP A 345 17.65 -20.94 -7.24
CA TRP A 345 18.04 -20.53 -5.89
C TRP A 345 16.86 -20.30 -4.94
N TRP A 346 15.62 -20.31 -5.42
CA TRP A 346 14.43 -20.35 -4.55
C TRP A 346 14.48 -21.53 -3.57
N VAL A 347 15.15 -22.64 -3.93
CA VAL A 347 15.34 -23.82 -3.06
C VAL A 347 16.06 -23.44 -1.76
N ASN A 348 17.09 -22.60 -1.85
CA ASN A 348 17.82 -22.12 -0.67
C ASN A 348 16.90 -21.33 0.26
N ILE A 349 16.07 -20.44 -0.31
CA ILE A 349 15.11 -19.63 0.44
C ILE A 349 13.99 -20.49 1.05
N ALA A 350 13.44 -21.45 0.29
CA ALA A 350 12.39 -22.33 0.80
C ALA A 350 12.87 -23.15 2.01
N ARG A 351 14.11 -23.62 1.97
CA ARG A 351 14.76 -24.32 3.08
C ARG A 351 14.96 -23.41 4.29
N ASP A 352 15.40 -22.19 4.04
CA ASP A 352 15.64 -21.20 5.10
C ASP A 352 14.34 -20.76 5.79
N LEU A 353 13.28 -20.60 5.02
CA LEU A 353 11.92 -20.37 5.52
C LEU A 353 11.30 -21.58 6.22
N ASN A 354 12.01 -22.72 6.28
CA ASN A 354 11.50 -23.99 6.82
C ASN A 354 10.14 -24.37 6.21
N LEU A 355 10.05 -24.24 4.89
CA LEU A 355 8.85 -24.56 4.12
C LEU A 355 8.76 -26.07 3.92
N LYS A 356 7.64 -26.67 4.33
CA LYS A 356 7.45 -28.12 4.19
C LYS A 356 6.56 -28.49 3.01
N TYR A 357 5.52 -27.70 2.75
CA TYR A 357 4.55 -28.01 1.70
C TYR A 357 4.24 -26.80 0.83
N VAL A 358 4.14 -27.04 -0.48
CA VAL A 358 3.67 -26.06 -1.47
C VAL A 358 2.38 -26.58 -2.07
N VAL A 359 1.31 -25.80 -1.95
CA VAL A 359 0.04 -26.04 -2.64
C VAL A 359 -0.05 -25.07 -3.81
N VAL A 360 -0.22 -25.58 -5.02
CA VAL A 360 -0.45 -24.76 -6.21
C VAL A 360 -1.93 -24.78 -6.56
N ASN A 361 -2.56 -23.60 -6.61
CA ASN A 361 -3.93 -23.42 -7.07
C ASN A 361 -3.94 -23.27 -8.60
N LYS A 362 -4.55 -24.24 -9.29
CA LYS A 362 -4.69 -24.28 -10.76
C LYS A 362 -5.88 -23.50 -11.29
N GLU A 363 -6.83 -23.18 -10.42
CA GLU A 363 -8.08 -22.50 -10.77
C GLU A 363 -7.89 -20.99 -10.95
N LEU A 364 -6.75 -20.43 -10.53
CA LEU A 364 -6.49 -19.00 -10.71
C LEU A 364 -6.41 -18.64 -12.20
N VAL A 365 -7.20 -17.65 -12.61
CA VAL A 365 -7.23 -17.21 -14.01
C VAL A 365 -6.00 -16.37 -14.30
N ALA A 366 -5.15 -16.86 -15.20
CA ALA A 366 -3.95 -16.17 -15.66
C ALA A 366 -4.28 -14.77 -16.17
N ASN A 367 -3.78 -13.75 -15.46
CA ASN A 367 -3.98 -12.37 -15.85
C ASN A 367 -2.92 -11.93 -16.87
N THR A 368 -3.38 -11.58 -18.07
CA THR A 368 -2.55 -11.09 -19.18
C THR A 368 -2.25 -9.59 -19.09
N VAL A 369 -2.99 -8.86 -18.25
CA VAL A 369 -2.80 -7.43 -17.99
C VAL A 369 -2.03 -7.28 -16.67
N GLY A 370 -0.70 -7.13 -16.78
CA GLY A 370 0.15 -6.76 -15.65
C GLY A 370 -0.23 -5.38 -15.10
N GLY A 371 -0.24 -5.23 -13.78
CA GLY A 371 -0.54 -3.97 -13.09
C GLY A 371 0.21 -3.88 -11.76
N GLN A 372 -0.08 -2.85 -10.95
CA GLN A 372 0.56 -2.69 -9.63
C GLN A 372 0.41 -3.88 -8.68
N GLU A 373 -0.60 -4.72 -8.91
CA GLU A 373 -1.04 -5.75 -7.96
C GLU A 373 -0.89 -7.18 -8.47
N TYR A 374 -0.20 -7.41 -9.61
CA TYR A 374 -0.06 -8.77 -10.14
C TYR A 374 1.14 -9.00 -11.06
N LEU A 375 1.77 -10.17 -10.89
CA LEU A 375 2.77 -10.71 -11.81
C LEU A 375 2.10 -11.38 -13.01
N ARG A 376 2.50 -11.00 -14.21
CA ARG A 376 1.89 -11.50 -15.44
C ARG A 376 2.12 -13.02 -15.58
N GLU A 377 1.03 -13.77 -15.73
CA GLU A 377 1.05 -15.21 -16.05
C GLU A 377 1.88 -16.08 -15.10
N VAL A 378 2.08 -15.68 -13.83
CA VAL A 378 2.87 -16.45 -12.85
C VAL A 378 2.35 -17.87 -12.66
N GLU A 379 1.04 -18.09 -12.79
CA GLU A 379 0.39 -19.41 -12.75
C GLU A 379 0.99 -20.40 -13.75
N ARG A 380 1.38 -19.90 -14.94
CA ARG A 380 1.91 -20.74 -16.04
C ARG A 380 3.34 -21.19 -15.79
N ILE A 381 4.05 -20.53 -14.86
CA ILE A 381 5.47 -20.77 -14.59
C ILE A 381 5.64 -21.69 -13.37
N LEU A 382 4.74 -21.62 -12.38
CA LEU A 382 4.90 -22.31 -11.11
C LEU A 382 4.99 -23.84 -11.24
N ILE A 383 4.02 -24.50 -11.88
CA ILE A 383 4.03 -25.97 -11.99
C ILE A 383 5.25 -26.45 -12.78
N PRO A 384 5.57 -25.92 -13.98
CA PRO A 384 6.78 -26.31 -14.70
C PRO A 384 8.07 -26.14 -13.89
N GLU A 385 8.22 -25.01 -13.16
CA GLU A 385 9.41 -24.79 -12.34
C GLU A 385 9.48 -25.78 -11.17
N LEU A 386 8.38 -26.04 -10.47
CA LEU A 386 8.36 -27.00 -9.35
C LEU A 386 8.61 -28.45 -9.85
N ASP A 387 8.00 -28.85 -10.96
CA ASP A 387 8.17 -30.18 -11.56
C ASP A 387 9.62 -30.40 -12.07
N ALA A 388 10.29 -29.34 -12.53
CA ALA A 388 11.70 -29.39 -12.94
C ALA A 388 12.67 -29.65 -11.76
N ARG A 389 12.22 -29.49 -10.51
CA ARG A 389 13.05 -29.62 -9.29
C ARG A 389 12.70 -30.86 -8.46
N SER A 390 12.45 -31.99 -9.12
CA SER A 390 12.15 -33.29 -8.47
C SER A 390 13.21 -33.78 -7.47
N ALA A 391 14.43 -33.25 -7.50
CA ALA A 391 15.46 -33.53 -6.49
C ALA A 391 15.13 -32.97 -5.09
N TYR A 392 14.34 -31.89 -5.03
CA TYR A 392 14.01 -31.17 -3.78
C TYR A 392 12.52 -31.21 -3.43
N LEU A 393 11.68 -31.55 -4.41
CA LEU A 393 10.23 -31.60 -4.29
C LEU A 393 9.68 -32.96 -4.71
N THR A 394 8.73 -33.46 -3.93
CA THR A 394 7.93 -34.63 -4.30
C THR A 394 6.48 -34.19 -4.48
N LYS A 395 5.91 -34.45 -5.67
CA LYS A 395 4.47 -34.26 -5.91
C LYS A 395 3.71 -35.37 -5.17
N LEU A 396 2.89 -34.99 -4.19
CA LEU A 396 2.15 -35.91 -3.33
C LEU A 396 0.71 -36.15 -3.81
N LEU A 397 0.07 -35.10 -4.30
CA LEU A 397 -1.32 -35.13 -4.75
C LEU A 397 -1.49 -34.16 -5.91
N GLU A 398 -2.29 -34.55 -6.89
CA GLU A 398 -2.82 -33.66 -7.92
C GLU A 398 -4.28 -34.03 -8.15
N ASN A 399 -5.19 -33.06 -7.97
CA ASN A 399 -6.60 -33.19 -8.31
C ASN A 399 -6.99 -32.11 -9.34
N GLU A 400 -8.28 -31.93 -9.60
CA GLU A 400 -8.76 -31.00 -10.64
C GLU A 400 -8.29 -29.55 -10.41
N SER A 401 -8.21 -29.12 -9.14
CA SER A 401 -8.01 -27.73 -8.76
C SER A 401 -6.63 -27.43 -8.17
N TYR A 402 -5.96 -28.43 -7.59
CA TYR A 402 -4.76 -28.23 -6.79
C TYR A 402 -3.68 -29.25 -7.08
N VAL A 403 -2.43 -28.83 -6.85
CA VAL A 403 -1.27 -29.72 -6.77
C VAL A 403 -0.58 -29.51 -5.43
N LEU A 404 -0.31 -30.59 -4.70
CA LEU A 404 0.42 -30.58 -3.43
C LEU A 404 1.82 -31.14 -3.65
N TYR A 405 2.83 -30.36 -3.29
CA TYR A 405 4.22 -30.78 -3.24
C TYR A 405 4.72 -30.80 -1.79
N GLU A 406 5.57 -31.77 -1.47
CA GLU A 406 6.40 -31.79 -0.28
C GLU A 406 7.82 -31.34 -0.63
N PHE A 407 8.33 -30.36 0.11
CA PHE A 407 9.75 -30.03 0.13
C PHE A 407 10.48 -31.04 1.03
N THR A 408 11.32 -31.86 0.40
CA THR A 408 11.96 -33.01 1.05
C THR A 408 13.34 -32.68 1.63
N ASP A 409 13.86 -31.49 1.34
CA ASP A 409 15.24 -31.12 1.63
C ASP A 409 15.37 -30.08 2.74
N LEU A 410 14.66 -30.31 3.84
CA LEU A 410 14.78 -29.51 5.05
C LEU A 410 16.09 -29.82 5.81
N PRO A 411 16.64 -28.85 6.56
CA PRO A 411 17.84 -29.08 7.35
C PRO A 411 17.63 -30.19 8.39
N THR A 412 18.60 -31.08 8.52
CA THR A 412 18.57 -32.20 9.49
C THR A 412 19.42 -31.95 10.73
N ALA A 413 20.22 -30.88 10.72
CA ALA A 413 21.10 -30.46 11.79
C ALA A 413 20.99 -28.95 12.00
N GLU A 414 21.55 -28.49 13.13
CA GLU A 414 21.72 -27.07 13.40
C GLU A 414 22.64 -26.43 12.34
N ARG A 415 22.27 -25.23 11.89
CA ARG A 415 22.92 -24.51 10.81
C ARG A 415 23.73 -23.35 11.37
N VAL A 416 24.86 -23.05 10.73
CA VAL A 416 25.71 -21.92 11.11
C VAL A 416 25.09 -20.61 10.59
N PRO A 417 24.93 -19.56 11.41
CA PRO A 417 24.49 -18.25 10.93
C PRO A 417 25.41 -17.71 9.84
N LEU A 418 24.82 -17.33 8.70
CA LEU A 418 25.51 -16.74 7.55
C LEU A 418 24.89 -15.40 7.19
N TYR A 419 25.67 -14.34 7.35
CA TYR A 419 25.31 -13.02 6.86
C TYR A 419 25.95 -12.78 5.49
N LEU A 420 25.13 -12.52 4.48
CA LEU A 420 25.57 -12.15 3.13
C LEU A 420 25.42 -10.63 2.98
N ASP A 421 26.49 -9.90 3.30
CA ASP A 421 26.54 -8.44 3.18
C ASP A 421 27.16 -8.03 1.84
N VAL A 422 26.46 -8.36 0.78
CA VAL A 422 26.95 -8.22 -0.60
C VAL A 422 25.91 -7.55 -1.48
N ASP A 423 26.37 -7.04 -2.62
CA ASP A 423 25.48 -6.50 -3.64
C ASP A 423 24.46 -7.55 -4.14
N TRP A 424 23.33 -7.08 -4.65
CA TRP A 424 22.23 -7.94 -5.10
C TRP A 424 22.63 -9.00 -6.13
N ASN A 425 23.51 -8.69 -7.07
CA ASN A 425 23.95 -9.64 -8.09
C ASN A 425 24.86 -10.71 -7.46
N SER A 426 25.75 -10.30 -6.55
CA SER A 426 26.61 -11.21 -5.79
C SER A 426 25.78 -12.16 -4.91
N PHE A 427 24.73 -11.66 -4.24
CA PHE A 427 23.77 -12.48 -3.50
C PHE A 427 23.13 -13.57 -4.38
N ILE A 428 22.59 -13.19 -5.54
CA ILE A 428 21.98 -14.14 -6.49
C ILE A 428 23.03 -15.17 -6.95
N ARG A 429 24.24 -14.72 -7.28
CA ARG A 429 25.32 -15.58 -7.79
C ARG A 429 25.71 -16.63 -6.75
N ILE A 430 25.89 -16.22 -5.49
CA ILE A 430 26.21 -17.13 -4.38
C ILE A 430 25.13 -18.20 -4.26
N LEU A 431 23.86 -17.82 -4.13
CA LEU A 431 22.77 -18.78 -3.96
C LEU A 431 22.53 -19.67 -5.19
N SER A 432 22.78 -19.14 -6.40
CA SER A 432 22.61 -19.91 -7.65
C SER A 432 23.74 -20.91 -7.87
N SER A 433 24.96 -20.57 -7.43
CA SER A 433 26.13 -21.43 -7.57
C SER A 433 26.13 -22.63 -6.61
N ASN A 434 25.43 -22.51 -5.48
CA ASN A 434 25.33 -23.57 -4.46
C ASN A 434 23.90 -23.67 -3.91
N LEU A 435 23.09 -24.57 -4.46
CA LEU A 435 21.71 -24.84 -4.01
C LEU A 435 21.64 -25.58 -2.66
N GLU A 436 22.78 -26.03 -2.16
CA GLU A 436 22.91 -26.76 -0.91
C GLU A 436 23.40 -25.89 0.24
N LEU A 437 23.67 -24.60 -0.04
CA LEU A 437 24.20 -23.65 0.93
C LEU A 437 23.37 -23.65 2.22
N THR A 438 22.05 -23.50 2.11
CA THR A 438 21.20 -23.39 3.30
C THR A 438 20.90 -24.72 3.99
N ARG A 439 21.48 -25.85 3.55
CA ARG A 439 21.55 -27.07 4.37
C ARG A 439 22.47 -26.90 5.57
N TYR A 440 23.52 -26.09 5.40
CA TYR A 440 24.57 -25.88 6.38
C TYR A 440 24.50 -24.51 7.04
N TYR A 441 23.94 -23.53 6.33
CA TYR A 441 23.89 -22.15 6.77
C TYR A 441 22.45 -21.63 6.98
N ASP A 442 22.27 -20.83 8.02
CA ASP A 442 21.05 -20.09 8.37
C ASP A 442 21.22 -18.66 7.90
N LEU A 443 20.47 -18.22 6.89
CA LEU A 443 20.68 -16.89 6.31
C LEU A 443 20.27 -15.82 7.31
N ARG A 444 21.06 -14.76 7.40
CA ARG A 444 20.79 -13.57 8.22
C ARG A 444 20.70 -12.35 7.34
N HIS A 445 19.76 -11.46 7.66
CA HIS A 445 19.47 -10.28 6.86
C HIS A 445 19.45 -9.01 7.72
N THR A 446 20.05 -7.94 7.23
CA THR A 446 19.92 -6.59 7.83
C THR A 446 18.48 -6.11 7.90
N MET A 447 17.69 -6.51 6.91
CA MET A 447 16.28 -6.17 6.75
C MET A 447 15.38 -6.84 7.80
N VAL A 448 15.77 -7.96 8.41
CA VAL A 448 14.91 -8.68 9.37
C VAL A 448 15.06 -8.07 10.77
N VAL A 449 13.94 -7.84 11.46
CA VAL A 449 13.92 -7.31 12.82
C VAL A 449 14.31 -8.42 13.80
N GLY A 450 15.22 -8.14 14.73
CA GLY A 450 15.74 -9.16 15.67
C GLY A 450 17.03 -9.83 15.19
N ASP A 451 17.27 -9.87 13.89
CA ASP A 451 18.48 -10.46 13.30
C ASP A 451 19.70 -9.56 13.52
N LEU A 452 20.88 -10.18 13.64
CA LEU A 452 22.20 -9.51 13.74
C LEU A 452 22.38 -8.57 14.94
N GLU A 453 21.43 -8.48 15.87
CA GLU A 453 21.55 -7.65 17.09
C GLU A 453 22.56 -8.24 18.09
N SER A 454 22.59 -9.57 18.16
CA SER A 454 23.52 -10.35 18.98
C SER A 454 23.68 -11.74 18.40
N PHE A 455 24.87 -12.32 18.51
CA PHE A 455 25.20 -13.64 18.00
C PHE A 455 26.41 -14.19 18.76
N ASP A 456 26.43 -15.50 19.00
CA ASP A 456 27.59 -16.15 19.63
C ASP A 456 28.74 -16.30 18.62
N SER A 457 28.42 -16.67 17.38
CA SER A 457 29.33 -16.74 16.24
C SER A 457 28.58 -16.42 14.94
N LEU A 458 29.22 -15.68 14.03
CA LEU A 458 28.64 -15.33 12.73
C LEU A 458 29.65 -15.59 11.61
N THR A 459 29.25 -16.36 10.60
CA THR A 459 29.99 -16.43 9.33
C THR A 459 29.49 -15.33 8.42
N MET A 460 30.37 -14.65 7.70
CA MET A 460 30.01 -13.54 6.84
C MET A 460 30.73 -13.60 5.50
N VAL A 461 30.01 -13.25 4.44
CA VAL A 461 30.58 -12.86 3.14
C VAL A 461 30.28 -11.39 2.96
N THR A 462 31.31 -10.60 2.65
CA THR A 462 31.16 -9.15 2.46
C THR A 462 32.03 -8.65 1.31
N ASP A 463 31.55 -7.61 0.64
CA ASP A 463 32.33 -6.85 -0.34
C ASP A 463 33.18 -5.74 0.33
N ASP A 464 32.82 -5.32 1.55
CA ASP A 464 33.51 -4.28 2.35
C ASP A 464 33.38 -4.54 3.87
N GLU A 465 34.48 -4.93 4.52
CA GLU A 465 34.49 -5.22 5.96
C GLU A 465 34.13 -4.03 6.86
N HIS A 466 34.44 -2.80 6.44
CA HIS A 466 34.16 -1.61 7.23
C HIS A 466 32.68 -1.22 7.17
N GLU A 467 32.07 -1.25 5.98
CA GLU A 467 30.62 -1.07 5.82
C GLU A 467 29.85 -2.15 6.60
N SER A 468 30.29 -3.42 6.53
CA SER A 468 29.69 -4.50 7.33
C SER A 468 29.83 -4.28 8.84
N ALA A 469 30.98 -3.75 9.30
CA ALA A 469 31.16 -3.43 10.71
C ALA A 469 30.20 -2.33 11.16
N LEU A 470 29.92 -1.33 10.30
CA LEU A 470 28.93 -0.30 10.55
C LEU A 470 27.50 -0.87 10.59
N ASP A 471 27.13 -1.75 9.67
CA ASP A 471 25.81 -2.39 9.67
C ASP A 471 25.59 -3.24 10.92
N LEU A 472 26.58 -4.06 11.33
CA LEU A 472 26.52 -4.82 12.58
C LEU A 472 26.48 -3.92 13.82
N TYR A 473 27.27 -2.84 13.84
CA TYR A 473 27.24 -1.85 14.91
C TYR A 473 25.86 -1.22 15.05
N LEU A 474 25.25 -0.83 13.92
CA LEU A 474 23.92 -0.25 13.85
C LEU A 474 22.88 -1.23 14.43
N LYS A 475 22.89 -2.50 13.99
CA LYS A 475 21.96 -3.53 14.49
C LYS A 475 22.06 -3.72 16.00
N ALA A 476 23.28 -3.69 16.56
CA ALA A 476 23.50 -3.75 18.01
C ALA A 476 23.12 -2.45 18.76
N ASN A 477 23.16 -1.28 18.09
CA ASN A 477 22.98 0.04 18.70
C ASN A 477 21.83 0.84 18.08
N LYS A 478 20.64 0.25 17.97
CA LYS A 478 19.48 0.86 17.28
C LYS A 478 19.12 2.28 17.70
N THR A 479 19.39 2.66 18.94
CA THR A 479 19.11 4.02 19.44
C THR A 479 20.00 5.11 18.83
N GLN A 480 21.04 4.72 18.09
CA GLN A 480 21.98 5.63 17.42
C GLN A 480 21.66 5.83 15.93
N PHE A 481 20.65 5.13 15.40
CA PHE A 481 20.19 5.30 14.03
C PHE A 481 18.87 6.05 13.99
N PHE A 482 18.84 7.16 13.24
CA PHE A 482 17.70 8.07 13.19
C PHE A 482 17.09 8.08 11.79
N ARG A 483 15.85 7.60 11.68
CA ARG A 483 15.09 7.60 10.42
C ARG A 483 14.55 8.99 10.06
N PRO A 484 14.27 9.25 8.78
CA PRO A 484 13.55 10.43 8.34
C PRO A 484 12.19 10.57 9.02
N SER A 485 11.78 11.83 9.23
CA SER A 485 10.49 12.14 9.84
C SER A 485 9.32 11.68 8.95
N SER A 486 8.52 10.75 9.46
CA SER A 486 7.35 10.23 8.75
C SER A 486 6.11 11.13 8.82
N VAL A 487 6.16 12.22 9.60
CA VAL A 487 4.97 13.04 9.91
C VAL A 487 4.47 13.79 8.67
N ILE A 488 5.35 14.11 7.74
CA ILE A 488 5.01 14.87 6.52
C ILE A 488 4.52 13.98 5.36
N LEU A 489 4.79 12.66 5.41
CA LEU A 489 4.45 11.71 4.35
C LEU A 489 2.98 11.70 3.89
N PRO A 490 1.97 11.94 4.75
CA PRO A 490 0.58 12.04 4.29
C PRO A 490 0.29 13.25 3.39
N PHE A 491 1.19 14.23 3.37
CA PHE A 491 1.00 15.56 2.83
C PHE A 491 1.94 15.89 1.67
N ASP A 492 3.04 15.16 1.56
CA ASP A 492 4.10 15.45 0.59
C ASP A 492 4.14 14.36 -0.50
N PRO A 493 3.83 14.69 -1.77
CA PRO A 493 3.96 13.74 -2.87
C PRO A 493 5.41 13.42 -3.23
N GLU A 494 6.37 14.26 -2.82
CA GLU A 494 7.78 14.11 -3.19
C GLU A 494 8.57 13.24 -2.20
N GLN A 495 7.95 12.78 -1.12
CA GLN A 495 8.54 11.83 -0.17
C GLN A 495 7.75 10.52 -0.17
N ILE A 496 8.36 9.47 -0.70
CA ILE A 496 7.73 8.15 -0.89
C ILE A 496 8.22 7.21 0.20
N SER A 497 7.30 6.65 0.98
CA SER A 497 7.64 5.69 2.03
C SER A 497 7.86 4.29 1.43
N SER A 498 8.86 3.53 1.90
CA SER A 498 9.13 2.15 1.46
C SER A 498 7.90 1.23 1.57
N SER A 499 7.14 1.42 2.63
CA SER A 499 5.84 0.82 2.92
C SER A 499 4.75 0.98 1.84
N TYR A 500 4.83 1.99 0.96
CA TYR A 500 3.94 2.09 -0.22
C TYR A 500 4.05 0.82 -1.09
N TYR A 501 5.25 0.25 -1.15
CA TYR A 501 5.59 -0.93 -1.92
C TYR A 501 5.39 -2.25 -1.16
N LEU A 502 5.23 -2.19 0.17
CA LEU A 502 4.90 -3.36 0.99
C LEU A 502 3.40 -3.68 1.03
N SER A 503 2.58 -2.88 0.33
CA SER A 503 1.13 -2.95 0.41
C SER A 503 0.47 -2.69 -0.96
N PRO A 504 0.23 -3.72 -1.80
CA PRO A 504 0.50 -5.15 -1.61
C PRO A 504 1.96 -5.60 -1.82
N MET A 505 2.34 -6.80 -1.35
CA MET A 505 3.67 -7.42 -1.58
C MET A 505 4.05 -7.46 -3.07
N PHE A 506 3.07 -7.61 -3.97
CA PHE A 506 3.33 -7.53 -5.42
C PHE A 506 3.84 -6.17 -5.89
N ARG A 507 3.62 -5.08 -5.12
CA ARG A 507 4.25 -3.80 -5.40
C ARG A 507 5.76 -3.85 -5.20
N LEU A 508 6.31 -4.80 -4.44
CA LEU A 508 7.76 -5.01 -4.36
C LEU A 508 8.37 -5.32 -5.73
N PHE A 509 7.62 -5.93 -6.66
CA PHE A 509 8.10 -6.14 -8.02
C PHE A 509 8.18 -4.85 -8.84
N GLN A 510 7.50 -3.78 -8.44
CA GLN A 510 7.61 -2.48 -9.10
C GLN A 510 8.99 -1.86 -8.91
N PHE A 511 9.71 -2.24 -7.84
CA PHE A 511 11.11 -1.84 -7.65
C PHE A 511 12.03 -2.33 -8.78
N PHE A 512 11.64 -3.38 -9.52
CA PHE A 512 12.38 -3.91 -10.66
C PHE A 512 11.91 -3.34 -12.01
N SER A 513 11.04 -2.34 -12.01
CA SER A 513 10.47 -1.77 -13.22
C SER A 513 10.79 -0.28 -13.35
N ASP A 514 10.90 0.20 -14.59
CA ASP A 514 10.92 1.63 -14.92
C ASP A 514 9.50 2.17 -15.22
N SER A 515 8.48 1.40 -14.84
CA SER A 515 7.09 1.71 -15.14
C SER A 515 6.64 2.96 -14.37
N LYS A 516 5.57 3.59 -14.84
CA LYS A 516 4.93 4.73 -14.13
C LYS A 516 4.48 4.43 -12.69
N TYR A 517 4.49 3.15 -12.30
CA TYR A 517 4.12 2.69 -10.97
C TYR A 517 5.30 2.60 -10.02
N ASN A 518 6.53 2.61 -10.55
CA ASN A 518 7.72 2.86 -9.75
C ASN A 518 7.87 4.37 -9.54
N ARG A 519 7.41 4.85 -8.39
CA ARG A 519 7.46 6.26 -7.99
C ARG A 519 8.85 6.75 -7.60
N LEU A 520 9.78 5.84 -7.28
CA LEU A 520 11.13 6.20 -6.84
C LEU A 520 12.02 6.69 -7.96
N GLU A 521 11.62 6.49 -9.22
CA GLU A 521 12.42 6.83 -10.41
C GLU A 521 13.81 6.13 -10.41
N MET A 522 13.93 5.04 -9.63
CA MET A 522 15.11 4.21 -9.44
C MET A 522 14.70 2.74 -9.36
N ILE A 523 15.40 1.87 -10.08
CA ILE A 523 15.28 0.41 -9.96
C ILE A 523 16.11 -0.04 -8.76
N THR A 524 15.55 -0.86 -7.88
CA THR A 524 16.24 -1.36 -6.68
C THR A 524 15.81 -2.80 -6.38
N PRO A 525 16.63 -3.63 -5.74
CA PRO A 525 16.32 -5.02 -5.41
C PRO A 525 15.31 -5.18 -4.25
N GLY A 526 14.18 -4.47 -4.32
CA GLY A 526 13.20 -4.47 -3.24
C GLY A 526 13.75 -3.82 -1.96
N LEU A 527 13.73 -4.58 -0.87
CA LEU A 527 14.24 -4.17 0.45
C LEU A 527 15.61 -4.79 0.77
N TRP A 528 16.27 -5.40 -0.22
CA TRP A 528 17.61 -5.97 -0.02
C TRP A 528 18.59 -4.91 0.48
N GLY A 529 19.41 -5.28 1.47
CA GLY A 529 20.41 -4.41 2.09
C GLY A 529 19.85 -3.31 3.00
N THR A 530 18.53 -3.10 3.06
CA THR A 530 17.92 -2.09 3.94
C THR A 530 18.02 -2.49 5.42
N ILE A 531 18.09 -1.52 6.30
CA ILE A 531 18.00 -1.69 7.75
C ILE A 531 16.53 -1.73 8.17
N GLU A 532 16.05 -2.93 8.47
CA GLU A 532 14.66 -3.20 8.88
C GLU A 532 13.60 -2.71 7.87
N GLY A 533 13.93 -2.64 6.57
CA GLY A 533 12.97 -2.31 5.50
C GLY A 533 12.51 -0.85 5.42
N GLY A 534 13.03 0.04 6.28
CA GLY A 534 12.53 1.39 6.46
C GLY A 534 13.35 2.45 5.73
N PHE A 535 12.77 3.07 4.69
CA PHE A 535 13.38 4.21 4.01
C PHE A 535 12.34 5.17 3.43
N ILE A 536 12.80 6.38 3.09
CA ILE A 536 12.07 7.29 2.19
C ILE A 536 12.79 7.38 0.84
N GLY A 537 12.01 7.51 -0.22
CA GLY A 537 12.46 7.92 -1.53
C GLY A 537 12.15 9.39 -1.78
N VAL A 538 13.12 10.10 -2.35
CA VAL A 538 13.02 11.51 -2.73
C VAL A 538 13.42 11.61 -4.21
N PRO A 539 12.50 11.32 -5.15
CA PRO A 539 12.82 11.26 -6.57
C PRO A 539 13.23 12.63 -7.12
N ARG A 540 12.62 13.71 -6.62
CA ARG A 540 12.76 15.08 -7.16
C ARG A 540 13.26 16.08 -6.13
N GLU A 541 13.44 17.32 -6.53
CA GLU A 541 13.79 18.42 -5.63
C GLU A 541 12.75 18.52 -4.48
N ALA A 542 13.15 18.21 -3.25
CA ALA A 542 12.27 18.28 -2.09
C ALA A 542 13.04 18.38 -0.76
N PRO A 543 12.46 19.08 0.25
CA PRO A 543 13.04 19.11 1.58
C PRO A 543 12.60 17.90 2.41
N PHE A 544 13.53 17.35 3.21
CA PHE A 544 13.22 16.34 4.21
C PHE A 544 13.99 16.60 5.51
N ARG A 545 13.67 15.85 6.56
CA ARG A 545 14.24 16.06 7.90
C ARG A 545 14.55 14.76 8.59
N VAL A 546 15.67 14.73 9.31
CA VAL A 546 16.04 13.67 10.25
C VAL A 546 16.21 14.28 11.65
N ASP A 547 15.56 13.68 12.65
CA ASP A 547 15.65 14.12 14.04
C ASP A 547 16.70 13.32 14.80
N VAL A 548 17.92 13.85 14.90
CA VAL A 548 19.03 13.21 15.59
C VAL A 548 18.94 13.49 17.11
N THR A 549 19.23 12.48 17.93
CA THR A 549 19.37 12.65 19.38
C THR A 549 20.77 12.22 19.84
N LEU A 550 21.53 13.16 20.41
CA LEU A 550 22.83 12.86 21.00
C LEU A 550 22.65 12.43 22.46
N PRO A 551 23.11 11.23 22.86
CA PRO A 551 22.87 10.68 24.19
C PRO A 551 23.64 11.42 25.28
N GLU A 552 24.84 11.90 24.96
CA GLU A 552 25.78 12.57 25.85
C GLU A 552 26.52 13.70 25.11
N GLU A 553 27.19 14.58 25.85
CA GLU A 553 28.09 15.57 25.27
C GLU A 553 29.34 14.88 24.75
N GLY A 554 29.75 15.20 23.52
CA GLY A 554 30.92 14.57 22.90
C GLY A 554 31.10 14.91 21.43
N GLU A 555 32.05 14.23 20.81
CA GLU A 555 32.36 14.29 19.40
C GLU A 555 31.77 13.05 18.70
N TYR A 556 31.00 13.28 17.64
CA TYR A 556 30.27 12.25 16.92
C TYR A 556 30.51 12.36 15.42
N HIS A 557 30.67 11.21 14.77
CA HIS A 557 30.65 11.08 13.32
C HIS A 557 29.20 10.90 12.85
N LEU A 558 28.79 11.64 11.83
CA LEU A 558 27.46 11.54 11.24
C LEU A 558 27.55 10.82 9.90
N LEU A 559 26.90 9.67 9.78
CA LEU A 559 26.88 8.86 8.56
C LEU A 559 25.45 8.76 8.03
N MET A 560 25.19 9.22 6.82
CA MET A 560 23.92 9.03 6.13
C MET A 560 23.92 7.67 5.45
N ARG A 561 22.89 6.84 5.66
CA ARG A 561 22.74 5.56 4.96
C ARG A 561 21.69 5.66 3.85
N GLY A 562 22.04 5.26 2.63
CA GLY A 562 21.12 5.37 1.49
C GLY A 562 21.65 4.80 0.18
N ALA A 563 20.87 5.00 -0.88
CA ALA A 563 21.27 4.80 -2.26
C ALA A 563 21.06 6.12 -3.02
N ILE A 564 22.14 6.74 -3.46
CA ILE A 564 22.15 8.14 -3.90
C ILE A 564 22.70 8.19 -5.32
N SER A 565 21.87 8.60 -6.29
CA SER A 565 22.30 8.59 -7.69
C SER A 565 23.39 9.63 -8.01
N ALA A 566 23.07 10.92 -7.90
CA ALA A 566 23.99 12.04 -8.08
C ALA A 566 23.32 13.32 -7.57
N VAL A 567 23.34 13.54 -6.26
CA VAL A 567 22.47 14.51 -5.59
C VAL A 567 23.27 15.66 -4.98
N ASP A 568 22.82 16.89 -5.23
CA ASP A 568 23.30 18.08 -4.52
C ASP A 568 22.27 18.48 -3.46
N MET A 569 22.73 18.75 -2.23
CA MET A 569 21.86 19.13 -1.12
C MET A 569 22.45 20.25 -0.27
N GLU A 570 21.57 21.06 0.32
CA GLU A 570 21.90 21.95 1.44
C GLU A 570 21.42 21.32 2.75
N MET A 571 22.28 21.33 3.76
CA MET A 571 22.02 20.78 5.08
C MET A 571 22.10 21.89 6.13
N THR A 572 21.05 22.03 6.94
CA THR A 572 20.98 23.02 8.03
C THR A 572 20.64 22.35 9.36
N SER A 573 21.40 22.68 10.40
CA SER A 573 21.15 22.22 11.77
C SER A 573 21.92 23.08 12.76
N LYS A 574 21.51 23.05 14.03
CA LYS A 574 22.30 23.62 15.14
C LYS A 574 23.59 22.83 15.43
N LEU A 575 23.75 21.65 14.83
CA LEU A 575 25.01 20.88 14.88
C LEU A 575 26.09 21.51 14.01
N PHE A 576 25.73 22.31 13.01
CA PHE A 576 26.66 22.96 12.10
C PHE A 576 26.72 24.46 12.41
N GLY A 577 27.91 25.05 12.37
CA GLY A 577 28.08 26.49 12.56
C GLY A 577 27.42 27.32 11.45
N GLU A 578 27.37 26.77 10.24
CA GLU A 578 26.78 27.36 9.03
C GLU A 578 26.10 26.28 8.19
N PRO A 579 25.14 26.63 7.31
CA PRO A 579 24.59 25.71 6.31
C PRO A 579 25.70 25.02 5.51
N GLN A 580 25.63 23.69 5.40
CA GLN A 580 26.58 22.90 4.63
C GLN A 580 26.00 22.59 3.26
N ARG A 581 26.81 22.68 2.20
CA ARG A 581 26.42 22.18 0.88
C ARG A 581 27.20 20.91 0.60
N ILE A 582 26.49 19.84 0.31
CA ILE A 582 27.05 18.52 0.09
C ILE A 582 26.63 17.99 -1.28
N THR A 583 27.54 17.23 -1.89
CA THR A 583 27.31 16.51 -3.13
C THR A 583 27.57 15.05 -2.86
N LEU A 584 26.57 14.21 -3.06
CA LEU A 584 26.62 12.79 -2.75
C LEU A 584 26.27 11.96 -3.99
N ALA A 585 27.05 10.91 -4.24
CA ALA A 585 26.80 9.91 -5.27
C ALA A 585 27.31 8.56 -4.76
N SER A 586 26.50 7.51 -4.95
CA SER A 586 26.86 6.14 -4.63
C SER A 586 28.07 5.68 -5.44
N ASP A 587 28.83 4.71 -4.91
CA ASP A 587 29.91 4.10 -5.68
C ASP A 587 29.34 3.46 -6.96
N PRO A 588 30.01 3.57 -8.12
CA PRO A 588 29.59 2.88 -9.35
C PRO A 588 29.42 1.36 -9.22
N SER A 589 30.03 0.69 -8.23
CA SER A 589 29.74 -0.73 -7.93
C SER A 589 28.34 -0.94 -7.33
N ASN A 590 27.86 0.05 -6.58
CA ASN A 590 26.63 -0.03 -5.78
C ASN A 590 25.43 0.59 -6.50
N LEU A 591 25.66 1.56 -7.39
CA LEU A 591 24.61 2.20 -8.19
C LEU A 591 25.11 2.52 -9.60
N VAL A 592 24.41 2.01 -10.60
CA VAL A 592 24.76 2.19 -12.01
C VAL A 592 23.60 2.82 -12.77
N MET A 593 23.92 3.68 -13.74
CA MET A 593 22.95 4.28 -14.65
C MET A 593 22.95 3.54 -15.99
N PHE A 594 21.75 3.35 -16.58
CA PHE A 594 21.59 2.69 -17.89
C PHE A 594 20.67 3.49 -18.80
N ASP A 595 20.84 3.39 -20.13
CA ASP A 595 19.86 3.88 -21.10
C ASP A 595 18.53 3.15 -20.87
N LYS A 596 17.45 3.92 -20.72
CA LYS A 596 16.12 3.39 -20.42
C LYS A 596 15.65 2.34 -21.42
N ARG A 597 16.01 2.48 -22.70
CA ARG A 597 15.61 1.56 -23.77
C ARG A 597 16.32 0.21 -23.68
N LEU A 598 17.46 0.18 -23.00
CA LEU A 598 18.34 -0.99 -22.92
C LEU A 598 18.39 -1.61 -21.52
N VAL A 599 17.85 -0.97 -20.48
CA VAL A 599 18.01 -1.42 -19.07
C VAL A 599 17.53 -2.87 -18.79
N PHE A 600 16.58 -3.38 -19.57
CA PHE A 600 16.10 -4.77 -19.49
C PHE A 600 16.63 -5.69 -20.60
N SER A 601 17.55 -5.21 -21.44
CA SER A 601 18.24 -6.02 -22.43
C SER A 601 19.36 -6.82 -21.77
N SER A 602 19.58 -8.05 -22.21
CA SER A 602 20.77 -8.83 -21.83
C SER A 602 22.07 -8.17 -22.28
N SER A 603 22.02 -7.31 -23.31
CA SER A 603 23.18 -6.59 -23.84
C SER A 603 23.36 -5.19 -23.27
N ARG A 604 22.74 -4.89 -22.12
CA ARG A 604 22.83 -3.55 -21.51
C ARG A 604 24.27 -3.24 -21.09
N VAL A 605 24.67 -1.98 -21.24
CA VAL A 605 25.95 -1.48 -20.77
C VAL A 605 25.73 -0.23 -19.92
N PRO A 606 26.57 0.02 -18.91
CA PRO A 606 26.51 1.25 -18.14
C PRO A 606 26.53 2.49 -19.03
N PHE A 607 25.68 3.45 -18.73
CA PHE A 607 25.66 4.76 -19.38
C PHE A 607 26.88 5.58 -18.90
N ASP A 608 27.62 6.19 -19.84
CA ASP A 608 28.77 7.02 -19.50
C ASP A 608 28.30 8.37 -18.91
N THR A 609 28.51 8.53 -17.60
CA THR A 609 28.11 9.74 -16.85
C THR A 609 29.20 10.80 -16.80
N SER A 610 30.42 10.52 -17.26
CA SER A 610 31.60 11.38 -17.06
C SER A 610 31.49 12.77 -17.69
N GLY A 611 30.66 12.89 -18.74
CA GLY A 611 30.41 14.15 -19.45
C GLY A 611 29.29 15.03 -18.86
N TYR A 612 28.65 14.61 -17.77
CA TYR A 612 27.44 15.25 -17.24
C TYR A 612 27.65 15.76 -15.81
N THR A 613 27.08 16.93 -15.52
CA THR A 613 26.91 17.41 -14.14
C THR A 613 25.76 16.66 -13.44
N ASN A 614 25.76 16.65 -12.11
CA ASN A 614 24.68 16.05 -11.30
C ASN A 614 23.29 16.61 -11.66
N ARG A 615 23.23 17.90 -11.98
CA ARG A 615 22.00 18.55 -12.44
C ARG A 615 21.55 18.02 -13.80
N GLU A 616 22.47 17.86 -14.74
CA GLU A 616 22.18 17.30 -16.06
C GLU A 616 21.75 15.84 -15.97
N LEU A 617 22.43 15.03 -15.15
CA LEU A 617 22.01 13.65 -14.88
C LEU A 617 20.60 13.60 -14.28
N GLY A 618 20.29 14.47 -13.31
CA GLY A 618 18.95 14.57 -12.74
C GLY A 618 17.86 14.90 -13.77
N MET A 619 18.17 15.68 -14.82
CA MET A 619 17.21 15.96 -15.90
C MET A 619 17.01 14.78 -16.86
N LEU A 620 18.00 13.89 -16.99
CA LEU A 620 17.91 12.69 -17.82
C LEU A 620 17.12 11.58 -17.13
N ILE A 621 17.08 11.55 -15.80
CA ILE A 621 16.36 10.55 -15.01
C ILE A 621 14.90 10.99 -14.80
N PRO A 622 13.89 10.10 -14.89
CA PRO A 622 13.94 8.72 -15.39
C PRO A 622 13.63 8.63 -16.89
N SER A 623 13.76 9.74 -17.64
CA SER A 623 13.22 9.85 -19.00
C SER A 623 14.08 9.12 -20.02
N ASP A 624 15.38 9.40 -20.04
CA ASP A 624 16.37 8.83 -20.96
C ASP A 624 17.27 7.81 -20.26
N VAL A 625 17.51 8.00 -18.97
CA VAL A 625 18.40 7.19 -18.13
C VAL A 625 17.63 6.66 -16.92
N VAL A 626 17.97 5.46 -16.49
CA VAL A 626 17.42 4.82 -15.28
C VAL A 626 18.57 4.51 -14.32
N ALA A 627 18.43 4.94 -13.06
CA ALA A 627 19.33 4.54 -11.99
C ALA A 627 18.94 3.15 -11.47
N VAL A 628 19.94 2.27 -11.33
CA VAL A 628 19.80 0.91 -10.79
C VAL A 628 20.68 0.80 -9.56
N ASN A 629 20.05 0.68 -8.40
CA ASN A 629 20.67 0.41 -7.12
C ASN A 629 20.91 -1.10 -6.96
N TYR A 630 22.09 -1.47 -6.47
CA TYR A 630 22.47 -2.84 -6.10
C TYR A 630 22.72 -2.99 -4.61
N GLN A 631 23.11 -1.92 -3.91
CA GLN A 631 23.45 -1.94 -2.48
C GLN A 631 23.32 -0.55 -1.83
N TYR A 632 22.86 -0.52 -0.58
CA TYR A 632 22.84 0.67 0.27
C TYR A 632 24.22 0.86 0.93
N GLN A 633 24.68 2.10 1.07
CA GLN A 633 25.99 2.43 1.63
C GLN A 633 25.92 3.61 2.61
N PHE A 634 26.99 3.80 3.40
CA PHE A 634 27.16 4.98 4.24
C PHE A 634 27.84 6.14 3.49
N PHE A 635 27.42 7.36 3.82
CA PHE A 635 27.95 8.62 3.31
C PHE A 635 28.37 9.49 4.49
N ASP A 636 29.62 9.92 4.49
CA ASP A 636 30.18 10.81 5.51
C ASP A 636 29.57 12.22 5.41
N LEU A 637 28.90 12.66 6.48
CA LEU A 637 28.36 14.03 6.63
C LEU A 637 29.26 14.93 7.50
N GLY A 638 30.34 14.38 8.03
CA GLY A 638 31.34 15.03 8.86
C GLY A 638 31.22 14.72 10.35
N VAL A 639 32.20 15.24 11.08
CA VAL A 639 32.30 15.14 12.54
C VAL A 639 31.71 16.39 13.20
N VAL A 640 30.91 16.20 14.25
CA VAL A 640 30.29 17.28 15.01
C VAL A 640 30.60 17.16 16.50
N THR A 641 30.77 18.30 17.17
CA THR A 641 30.88 18.37 18.63
C THR A 641 29.67 19.09 19.18
N ALA A 642 28.89 18.41 20.03
CA ALA A 642 27.67 18.97 20.58
C ALA A 642 27.32 18.37 21.94
N SER A 643 26.50 19.09 22.70
CA SER A 643 25.96 18.63 23.97
C SER A 643 24.84 17.61 23.79
N LYS A 644 24.48 16.92 24.87
CA LYS A 644 23.31 16.04 24.91
C LYS A 644 22.05 16.80 24.49
N GLY A 645 21.33 16.28 23.49
CA GLY A 645 20.11 16.95 23.03
C GLY A 645 19.51 16.38 21.76
N LYS A 646 18.40 16.98 21.33
CA LYS A 646 17.75 16.70 20.05
C LYS A 646 18.10 17.78 19.04
N TYR A 647 18.55 17.36 17.88
CA TYR A 647 19.03 18.21 16.81
C TYR A 647 18.33 17.82 15.50
N PRO A 648 17.32 18.58 15.06
CA PRO A 648 16.76 18.38 13.73
C PRO A 648 17.83 18.77 12.69
N ILE A 649 18.03 17.89 11.71
CA ILE A 649 18.84 18.17 10.52
C ILE A 649 17.87 18.29 9.34
N TYR A 650 17.82 19.47 8.75
CA TYR A 650 17.01 19.73 7.57
C TYR A 650 17.87 19.59 6.32
N PHE A 651 17.38 18.82 5.36
CA PHE A 651 17.99 18.64 4.07
C PHE A 651 17.10 19.30 3.02
N ASN A 652 17.71 20.07 2.13
CA ASN A 652 17.07 20.61 0.95
C ASN A 652 17.79 20.06 -0.29
N LYS A 653 17.19 19.05 -0.92
CA LYS A 653 17.69 18.48 -2.17
C LYS A 653 17.49 19.47 -3.31
N LEU A 654 18.49 19.67 -4.17
CA LEU A 654 18.56 20.79 -5.12
C LEU A 654 18.44 20.38 -6.60
N ASN A 655 18.30 19.09 -6.89
CA ASN A 655 18.18 18.56 -8.25
C ASN A 655 17.18 17.40 -8.32
N ASP A 656 16.86 16.94 -9.54
CA ASP A 656 15.86 15.89 -9.79
C ASP A 656 16.44 14.46 -9.86
N ALA A 657 17.69 14.27 -9.44
CA ALA A 657 18.28 12.93 -9.38
C ALA A 657 17.69 12.15 -8.17
N PRO A 658 17.26 10.89 -8.31
CA PRO A 658 16.56 10.18 -7.24
C PRO A 658 17.49 9.79 -6.07
N LEU A 659 16.93 9.83 -4.86
CA LEU A 659 17.58 9.51 -3.59
C LEU A 659 16.73 8.51 -2.81
N LEU A 660 17.32 7.43 -2.30
CA LEU A 660 16.75 6.60 -1.23
C LEU A 660 17.53 6.85 0.06
N LEU A 661 16.82 7.12 1.15
CA LEU A 661 17.40 7.45 2.46
C LEU A 661 16.78 6.59 3.56
N GLU A 662 17.61 5.82 4.26
CA GLU A 662 17.20 5.03 5.42
C GLU A 662 17.25 5.85 6.70
N GLY A 663 18.31 6.63 6.88
CA GLY A 663 18.53 7.41 8.09
C GLY A 663 19.96 7.89 8.27
N ILE A 664 20.24 8.38 9.47
CA ILE A 664 21.56 8.85 9.89
C ILE A 664 22.02 8.03 11.09
N LEU A 665 23.17 7.38 10.96
CA LEU A 665 23.90 6.78 12.06
C LEU A 665 24.74 7.85 12.76
N VAL A 666 24.64 7.89 14.08
CA VAL A 666 25.40 8.80 14.95
C VAL A 666 26.29 7.95 15.83
N ILE A 667 27.58 7.92 15.50
CA ILE A 667 28.55 7.07 16.17
C ILE A 667 29.58 7.98 16.88
N PRO A 668 29.99 7.70 18.13
CA PRO A 668 31.09 8.42 18.75
C PRO A 668 32.35 8.34 17.87
N GLU A 669 33.06 9.46 17.71
CA GLU A 669 34.16 9.58 16.74
C GLU A 669 35.34 8.64 17.07
N ASP A 670 35.59 8.39 18.36
CA ASP A 670 36.59 7.45 18.84
C ASP A 670 36.22 5.99 18.51
N VAL A 671 34.93 5.66 18.63
CA VAL A 671 34.39 4.35 18.25
C VAL A 671 34.48 4.17 16.74
N TYR A 672 34.05 5.16 15.94
CA TYR A 672 34.11 5.09 14.48
C TYR A 672 35.52 4.83 13.95
N LYS A 673 36.51 5.60 14.43
CA LYS A 673 37.92 5.46 14.03
C LYS A 673 38.54 4.11 14.36
N SER A 674 38.02 3.42 15.37
CA SER A 674 38.52 2.12 15.82
C SER A 674 37.59 0.96 15.47
N LEU A 675 36.51 1.23 14.73
CA LEU A 675 35.50 0.23 14.41
C LEU A 675 36.07 -0.80 13.45
N THR A 676 36.07 -2.04 13.90
CA THR A 676 36.40 -3.23 13.10
C THR A 676 35.29 -4.25 13.29
N LEU A 677 35.29 -5.28 12.46
CA LEU A 677 34.41 -6.42 12.67
C LEU A 677 34.60 -7.02 14.07
N PRO A 678 33.50 -7.43 14.75
CA PRO A 678 33.58 -8.10 16.04
C PRO A 678 34.41 -9.40 15.95
N LEU A 679 35.13 -9.74 17.02
CA LEU A 679 36.03 -10.91 17.05
C LEU A 679 35.34 -12.27 16.83
N ASN A 680 34.02 -12.33 17.04
CA ASN A 680 33.20 -13.51 16.82
C ASN A 680 32.57 -13.58 15.41
N VAL A 681 32.96 -12.66 14.51
CA VAL A 681 32.63 -12.70 13.08
C VAL A 681 33.80 -13.32 12.32
N THR A 682 33.51 -14.31 11.49
CA THR A 682 34.48 -14.93 10.58
C THR A 682 34.12 -14.58 9.15
N VAL A 683 34.97 -13.79 8.49
CA VAL A 683 34.83 -13.48 7.07
C VAL A 683 35.34 -14.65 6.25
N VAL A 684 34.56 -15.07 5.26
CA VAL A 684 34.91 -16.15 4.33
C VAL A 684 34.65 -15.69 2.90
N GLN A 685 35.41 -16.25 1.96
CA GLN A 685 35.15 -16.03 0.54
C GLN A 685 34.01 -16.92 0.04
N PRO A 686 33.29 -16.53 -1.02
CA PRO A 686 32.19 -17.34 -1.58
C PRO A 686 32.57 -18.80 -1.92
N ASP A 687 33.82 -19.04 -2.32
CA ASP A 687 34.35 -20.37 -2.65
C ASP A 687 34.80 -21.18 -1.42
N GLU A 688 34.90 -20.55 -0.26
CA GLU A 688 35.20 -21.19 1.03
C GLU A 688 33.94 -21.66 1.77
N LEU A 689 32.75 -21.22 1.33
CA LEU A 689 31.48 -21.72 1.83
C LEU A 689 31.37 -23.24 1.55
N CYS A 690 31.15 -24.02 2.60
CA CYS A 690 31.23 -25.48 2.51
C CYS A 690 30.19 -26.14 1.57
N CYS A 691 30.53 -27.35 1.11
CA CYS A 691 29.64 -28.41 0.60
C CYS A 691 29.05 -28.27 -0.82
N GLY A 692 29.91 -28.14 -1.82
CA GLY A 692 29.58 -28.36 -3.24
C GLY A 692 30.39 -27.43 -4.13
N SER A 693 31.08 -27.97 -5.12
CA SER A 693 31.91 -27.20 -6.06
C SER A 693 31.11 -26.03 -6.65
N VAL A 694 31.60 -24.80 -6.46
CA VAL A 694 31.12 -23.61 -7.17
C VAL A 694 31.17 -23.91 -8.67
N ILE A 695 30.01 -24.19 -9.28
CA ILE A 695 29.93 -24.29 -10.74
C ILE A 695 29.90 -22.86 -11.25
N ILE A 696 31.07 -22.35 -11.63
CA ILE A 696 31.18 -21.11 -12.40
C ILE A 696 30.69 -21.44 -13.82
N GLN A 697 29.37 -21.45 -14.03
CA GLN A 697 28.80 -21.39 -15.37
C GLN A 697 28.53 -19.93 -15.68
N GLY A 698 29.29 -19.42 -16.65
CA GLY A 698 29.07 -18.10 -17.22
C GLY A 698 27.78 -18.09 -18.03
N GLU A 699 26.70 -17.65 -17.39
CA GLU A 699 25.57 -17.02 -18.07
C GLU A 699 25.27 -15.72 -17.31
N GLU A 700 25.36 -14.60 -18.01
CA GLU A 700 25.16 -13.24 -17.49
C GLU A 700 23.71 -13.05 -16.98
N PRO A 701 23.49 -12.22 -15.93
CA PRO A 701 22.17 -11.94 -15.34
C PRO A 701 21.24 -11.08 -16.21
#